data_AF-A0A2E8D8S2-F1
#
_entry.id   AF-A0A2E8D8S2-F1
#
_cell.length_a   1.000
_cell.length_b   1.000
_cell.length_c   1.000
_cell.angle_alpha   90.00
_cell.angle_beta   90.00
_cell.angle_gamma   90.00
#
_symmetry.space_group_name_H-M   'P 1'
#
loop_
_entity.id
_entity.type
_entity.pdbx_description
1 polymer ?
#
loop_
_entity_poly.entity_id
_entity_poly.type
_entity_poly.pdbx_seq_one_letter_code
_entity_poly.pdbx_strand_id
1 'polypeptide(L)'
;MQRCSTKLCLAIAACLALCVPILRADEFTVEVNAALERAGDNREQIQKALDQTPTEQRVAIRFLVAYMPERDLRSLPAESLLENVRFAYQARDESPWKEDLPQDIFFNNVLPYASINEGRDDWRKDFYQRFKPLVKDATSPAEAATVLNQKIFPLLNVKYSTKRNRADQAPNDSIKTGLASCTGLSILLIDACRAVGVPARFAGTPLWTNKSGNHSWVEIWDDGWHFTGAAEPTGGDLDKAWFVGRATTAQRDHPLHAIYATSYKRTPQAFPLVWDRSIDYVFAVNVTDRYTNQIKELAEGYVEVLFRAIDGASGDRCAAPLRLLDAAGNVVFEGKTKDERFDTNDHLSAALRAGETYRVEVSHKDHVLRKTIQAERRDNPVTLRVDVPEEAVVPADDAASRKAVEELKAHLAQEADKRKPTADEPFASVPLTRAAAASANDLLWQDHTETIRRTRAAEMKSRELTAGNLTMPFFYKTFGEKPHGGRSMYISLHGGGGAPKQVNDGQWENQKKLYTLDEGVYVAPRAPTNTWNLWHQGHIDGLFDRLIENMVVFEGVNPDHVYLMGYSAGGDGVYQLAPRMADRWAAAAMMAGHPNETSPLGLRNIAFALHVGGRDAAYNRNKVAGEWQKKLADLQRADPDGYIHSAKIYPGKGHWLDREDAAAIPWMAKHRRNPFPTRIVWKQDDVVHKRFYWLLLQQEHAKARAEIRADIEGQNIAIRAADLPALTIRINDEMLDLDRPVTITLNDRLVFEGRATRRIAALTKTLAERGDPRGLFAAELKVKLIQAD
;
A
#
# COMPACT_ATOMS: atom_id res chain seq x y z
N MET A 1 -30.01 -65.59 -33.38
CA MET A 1 -29.98 -67.04 -33.02
C MET A 1 -29.62 -67.11 -31.55
N GLN A 2 -30.58 -67.45 -30.67
CA GLN A 2 -30.67 -68.77 -29.98
C GLN A 2 -29.46 -69.05 -29.09
N ARG A 3 -29.50 -69.42 -27.80
CA ARG A 3 -30.50 -69.96 -26.84
C ARG A 3 -29.88 -69.72 -25.44
N CYS A 4 -30.59 -69.33 -24.39
CA CYS A 4 -31.59 -70.08 -23.62
C CYS A 4 -31.01 -71.27 -22.81
N SER A 5 -30.97 -71.13 -21.48
CA SER A 5 -31.66 -71.97 -20.47
C SER A 5 -30.77 -72.36 -19.28
N THR A 6 -30.95 -71.77 -18.08
CA THR A 6 -31.87 -72.12 -16.96
C THR A 6 -31.67 -73.47 -16.26
N LYS A 7 -31.71 -73.37 -14.91
CA LYS A 7 -32.23 -74.32 -13.89
C LYS A 7 -31.30 -75.46 -13.45
N LEU A 8 -31.30 -75.93 -12.19
CA LEU A 8 -31.89 -75.57 -10.89
C LEU A 8 -31.46 -76.69 -9.91
N CYS A 9 -31.53 -76.42 -8.60
CA CYS A 9 -31.90 -77.32 -7.50
C CYS A 9 -30.87 -77.59 -6.38
N LEU A 10 -31.18 -76.96 -5.23
CA LEU A 10 -31.37 -77.50 -3.85
C LEU A 10 -30.23 -78.30 -3.16
N ALA A 11 -30.02 -78.26 -1.83
CA ALA A 11 -30.43 -77.40 -0.70
C ALA A 11 -29.77 -77.98 0.59
N ILE A 12 -29.54 -77.12 1.60
CA ILE A 12 -29.90 -77.26 3.05
C ILE A 12 -28.90 -76.52 3.98
N ALA A 13 -29.45 -75.44 4.54
CA ALA A 13 -29.29 -74.74 5.82
C ALA A 13 -28.09 -74.98 6.78
N ALA A 14 -27.48 -73.86 7.18
CA ALA A 14 -27.14 -73.56 8.58
C ALA A 14 -27.22 -72.04 8.84
N CYS A 15 -27.82 -71.65 9.95
CA CYS A 15 -28.03 -70.27 10.41
C CYS A 15 -26.73 -69.46 10.52
N LEU A 16 -26.70 -68.28 9.89
CA LEU A 16 -25.74 -67.22 10.19
C LEU A 16 -26.53 -65.98 10.58
N ALA A 17 -26.44 -65.64 11.87
CA ALA A 17 -26.96 -64.40 12.41
C ALA A 17 -26.29 -63.21 11.71
N LEU A 18 -27.11 -62.27 11.25
CA LEU A 18 -26.72 -60.99 10.70
C LEU A 18 -25.86 -60.24 11.72
N CYS A 19 -24.57 -60.09 11.41
CA CYS A 19 -23.66 -59.24 12.14
C CYS A 19 -23.97 -57.78 11.78
N VAL A 20 -24.78 -57.10 12.61
CA VAL A 20 -24.92 -55.65 12.58
C VAL A 20 -23.57 -55.04 13.00
N PRO A 21 -22.98 -54.08 12.26
CA PRO A 21 -21.76 -53.42 12.72
C PRO A 21 -22.09 -52.58 13.97
N ILE A 22 -21.42 -52.90 15.07
CA ILE A 22 -21.43 -52.17 16.33
C ILE A 22 -20.94 -50.73 16.06
N LEU A 23 -21.71 -49.73 16.49
CA LEU A 23 -21.31 -48.32 16.50
C LEU A 23 -19.95 -48.16 17.21
N ARG A 24 -18.92 -47.65 16.51
CA ARG A 24 -17.60 -47.37 17.08
C ARG A 24 -17.64 -46.09 17.93
N ALA A 25 -18.13 -46.21 19.16
CA ALA A 25 -18.19 -45.10 20.13
C ALA A 25 -16.81 -44.49 20.49
N ASP A 26 -15.71 -45.18 20.17
CA ASP A 26 -14.34 -44.79 20.53
C ASP A 26 -13.59 -43.99 19.44
N GLU A 27 -14.25 -43.62 18.33
CA GLU A 27 -13.60 -42.84 17.28
C GLU A 27 -13.17 -41.45 17.79
N PHE A 28 -12.01 -40.98 17.35
CA PHE A 28 -11.37 -39.72 17.78
C PHE A 28 -11.02 -39.59 19.28
N THR A 29 -10.95 -40.70 20.04
CA THR A 29 -10.69 -40.62 21.50
C THR A 29 -9.41 -39.89 21.86
N VAL A 30 -8.32 -40.12 21.12
CA VAL A 30 -7.03 -39.49 21.40
C VAL A 30 -7.10 -37.99 21.13
N GLU A 31 -7.69 -37.61 20.00
CA GLU A 31 -7.85 -36.23 19.55
C GLU A 31 -8.79 -35.44 20.46
N VAL A 32 -9.91 -36.04 20.88
CA VAL A 32 -10.87 -35.42 21.81
C VAL A 32 -10.23 -35.18 23.17
N ASN A 33 -9.49 -36.15 23.71
CA ASN A 33 -8.79 -35.96 24.97
C ASN A 33 -7.77 -34.82 24.88
N ALA A 34 -6.99 -34.76 23.79
CA ALA A 34 -6.07 -33.66 23.54
C ALA A 34 -6.78 -32.30 23.37
N ALA A 35 -7.99 -32.28 22.79
CA ALA A 35 -8.80 -31.08 22.67
C ALA A 35 -9.34 -30.59 24.03
N LEU A 36 -9.78 -31.50 24.91
CA LEU A 36 -10.24 -31.17 26.26
C LEU A 36 -9.14 -30.53 27.12
N GLU A 37 -7.88 -30.96 26.96
CA GLU A 37 -6.76 -30.30 27.63
C GLU A 37 -6.52 -28.87 27.11
N ARG A 38 -6.70 -28.63 25.80
CA ARG A 38 -6.55 -27.30 25.19
C ARG A 38 -7.71 -26.35 25.46
N ALA A 39 -8.86 -26.86 25.89
CA ALA A 39 -10.07 -26.06 26.13
C ALA A 39 -9.95 -25.09 27.32
N GLY A 40 -8.99 -25.31 28.23
CA GLY A 40 -8.79 -24.46 29.40
C GLY A 40 -10.05 -24.36 30.26
N ASP A 41 -10.41 -23.13 30.67
CA ASP A 41 -11.59 -22.86 31.50
C ASP A 41 -12.92 -23.28 30.85
N ASN A 42 -12.96 -23.42 29.52
CA ASN A 42 -14.16 -23.84 28.80
C ASN A 42 -14.33 -25.37 28.69
N ARG A 43 -13.43 -26.15 29.31
CA ARG A 43 -13.47 -27.62 29.27
C ARG A 43 -14.83 -28.20 29.65
N GLU A 44 -15.48 -27.64 30.67
CA GLU A 44 -16.80 -28.12 31.12
C GLU A 44 -17.89 -27.98 30.04
N GLN A 45 -17.85 -26.91 29.23
CA GLN A 45 -18.78 -26.75 28.12
C GLN A 45 -18.53 -27.80 27.02
N ILE A 46 -17.26 -28.05 26.69
CA ILE A 46 -16.90 -29.05 25.68
C ILE A 46 -17.29 -30.46 26.16
N GLN A 47 -17.02 -30.79 27.42
CA GLN A 47 -17.43 -32.06 28.02
C GLN A 47 -18.96 -32.21 28.04
N LYS A 48 -19.69 -31.15 28.43
CA LYS A 48 -21.14 -31.13 28.41
C LYS A 48 -21.70 -31.42 27.01
N ALA A 49 -21.11 -30.84 25.95
CA ALA A 49 -21.53 -31.12 24.58
C ALA A 49 -21.30 -32.60 24.20
N LEU A 50 -20.15 -33.17 24.57
CA LEU A 50 -19.86 -34.59 24.34
C LEU A 50 -20.84 -35.53 25.05
N ASP A 51 -21.17 -35.22 26.31
CA ASP A 51 -22.03 -36.07 27.15
C ASP A 51 -23.51 -35.98 26.76
N GLN A 52 -23.98 -34.78 26.38
CA GLN A 52 -25.39 -34.52 26.08
C GLN A 52 -25.77 -34.81 24.63
N THR A 53 -24.81 -35.10 23.74
CA THR A 53 -25.10 -35.45 22.35
C THR A 53 -25.78 -36.83 22.25
N PRO A 54 -26.91 -36.95 21.52
CA PRO A 54 -27.57 -38.24 21.27
C PRO A 54 -26.64 -39.30 20.66
N THR A 55 -26.90 -40.58 20.95
CA THR A 55 -26.01 -41.70 20.58
C THR A 55 -25.69 -41.73 19.08
N GLU A 56 -26.68 -41.49 18.22
CA GLU A 56 -26.56 -41.46 16.77
C GLU A 56 -25.72 -40.28 16.22
N GLN A 57 -25.51 -39.25 17.06
CA GLN A 57 -24.77 -38.03 16.75
C GLN A 57 -23.39 -37.98 17.43
N ARG A 58 -23.05 -38.95 18.29
CA ARG A 58 -21.81 -38.93 19.09
C ARG A 58 -20.54 -38.85 18.25
N VAL A 59 -20.47 -39.56 17.13
CA VAL A 59 -19.28 -39.51 16.26
C VAL A 59 -19.08 -38.11 15.67
N ALA A 60 -20.18 -37.41 15.34
CA ALA A 60 -20.13 -36.07 14.78
C ALA A 60 -19.65 -35.01 15.77
N ILE A 61 -20.16 -35.00 17.01
CA ILE A 61 -19.66 -34.04 18.01
C ILE A 61 -18.19 -34.30 18.34
N ARG A 62 -17.78 -35.58 18.37
CA ARG A 62 -16.37 -35.96 18.60
C ARG A 62 -15.48 -35.52 17.44
N PHE A 63 -15.95 -35.65 16.20
CA PHE A 63 -15.26 -35.09 15.04
C PHE A 63 -15.08 -33.57 15.16
N LEU A 64 -16.14 -32.83 15.53
CA LEU A 64 -16.04 -31.38 15.71
C LEU A 64 -15.02 -31.02 16.79
N VAL A 65 -15.10 -31.64 17.97
CA VAL A 65 -14.19 -31.39 19.10
C VAL A 65 -12.75 -31.76 18.77
N ALA A 66 -12.54 -32.86 18.05
CA ALA A 66 -11.21 -33.32 17.64
C ALA A 66 -10.47 -32.29 16.75
N TYR A 67 -11.19 -31.57 15.90
CA TYR A 67 -10.57 -30.73 14.85
C TYR A 67 -10.86 -29.23 14.95
N MET A 68 -11.75 -28.78 15.83
CA MET A 68 -11.99 -27.36 16.01
C MET A 68 -10.73 -26.63 16.54
N PRO A 69 -10.51 -25.37 16.13
CA PRO A 69 -9.35 -24.61 16.55
C PRO A 69 -9.41 -24.25 18.03
N GLU A 70 -8.25 -23.97 18.62
CA GLU A 70 -8.13 -23.71 20.06
C GLU A 70 -9.00 -22.54 20.53
N ARG A 71 -9.14 -21.49 19.71
CA ARG A 71 -10.03 -20.37 20.00
C ARG A 71 -11.48 -20.82 20.24
N ASP A 72 -11.96 -21.80 19.49
CA ASP A 72 -13.33 -22.29 19.59
C ASP A 72 -13.48 -23.23 20.79
N LEU A 73 -12.48 -24.08 21.05
CA LEU A 73 -12.44 -24.91 22.27
C LEU A 73 -12.53 -24.06 23.54
N ARG A 74 -11.93 -22.87 23.52
CA ARG A 74 -11.88 -21.95 24.67
C ARG A 74 -13.10 -21.04 24.81
N SER A 75 -14.01 -20.98 23.84
CA SER A 75 -15.10 -19.99 23.87
C SER A 75 -16.47 -20.49 23.47
N LEU A 76 -16.60 -21.59 22.71
CA LEU A 76 -17.92 -22.03 22.25
C LEU A 76 -18.71 -22.69 23.39
N PRO A 77 -19.97 -22.30 23.60
CA PRO A 77 -20.83 -22.93 24.59
C PRO A 77 -21.32 -24.30 24.09
N ALA A 78 -21.65 -25.18 25.03
CA ALA A 78 -22.15 -26.52 24.71
C ALA A 78 -23.43 -26.46 23.85
N GLU A 79 -24.29 -25.49 24.13
CA GLU A 79 -25.58 -25.31 23.45
C GLU A 79 -25.43 -25.05 21.94
N SER A 80 -24.51 -24.16 21.54
CA SER A 80 -24.27 -23.88 20.12
C SER A 80 -23.76 -25.13 19.38
N LEU A 81 -22.90 -25.94 20.01
CA LEU A 81 -22.40 -27.19 19.42
C LEU A 81 -23.52 -28.22 19.26
N LEU A 82 -24.34 -28.40 20.30
CA LEU A 82 -25.48 -29.33 20.28
C LEU A 82 -26.52 -28.90 19.24
N GLU A 83 -26.84 -27.61 19.15
CA GLU A 83 -27.77 -27.10 18.14
C GLU A 83 -27.23 -27.29 16.73
N ASN A 84 -25.94 -27.00 16.49
CA ASN A 84 -25.30 -27.22 15.20
C ASN A 84 -25.37 -28.68 14.75
N VAL A 85 -25.01 -29.63 15.63
CA VAL A 85 -25.04 -31.07 15.31
C VAL A 85 -26.47 -31.54 15.03
N ARG A 86 -27.44 -31.13 15.87
CA ARG A 86 -28.85 -31.49 15.70
C ARG A 86 -29.38 -31.05 14.33
N PHE A 87 -29.19 -29.77 13.96
CA PHE A 87 -29.69 -29.26 12.69
C PHE A 87 -28.91 -29.81 11.49
N ALA A 88 -27.61 -30.11 11.62
CA ALA A 88 -26.86 -30.76 10.55
C ALA A 88 -27.42 -32.16 10.23
N TYR A 89 -27.74 -32.95 11.26
CA TYR A 89 -28.38 -34.26 11.08
C TYR A 89 -29.79 -34.14 10.53
N GLN A 90 -30.60 -33.22 11.08
CA GLN A 90 -31.95 -32.99 10.58
C GLN A 90 -31.94 -32.62 9.09
N ALA A 91 -31.08 -31.70 8.68
CA ALA A 91 -30.97 -31.28 7.29
C ALA A 91 -30.54 -32.42 6.35
N ARG A 92 -29.59 -33.25 6.80
CA ARG A 92 -29.19 -34.47 6.07
C ARG A 92 -30.35 -35.45 5.95
N ASP A 93 -30.98 -35.82 7.06
CA ASP A 93 -31.98 -36.89 7.11
C ASP A 93 -33.26 -36.53 6.34
N GLU A 94 -33.56 -35.23 6.21
CA GLU A 94 -34.66 -34.69 5.41
C GLU A 94 -34.26 -34.34 3.95
N SER A 95 -33.03 -34.62 3.51
CA SER A 95 -32.58 -34.37 2.14
C SER A 95 -32.80 -35.58 1.21
N PRO A 96 -33.12 -35.37 -0.08
CA PRO A 96 -33.25 -36.48 -1.05
C PRO A 96 -31.96 -37.28 -1.26
N TRP A 97 -30.79 -36.65 -1.10
CA TRP A 97 -29.46 -37.24 -1.34
C TRP A 97 -28.81 -37.85 -0.08
N LYS A 98 -29.58 -38.08 1.00
CA LYS A 98 -29.03 -38.55 2.27
C LYS A 98 -28.29 -39.89 2.18
N GLU A 99 -28.77 -40.79 1.32
CA GLU A 99 -28.21 -42.14 1.15
C GLU A 99 -26.93 -42.11 0.30
N ASP A 100 -26.82 -41.13 -0.59
CA ASP A 100 -25.67 -40.95 -1.48
C ASP A 100 -24.57 -40.09 -0.85
N LEU A 101 -24.84 -39.43 0.28
CA LEU A 101 -23.90 -38.55 0.95
C LEU A 101 -22.88 -39.35 1.82
N PRO A 102 -21.59 -39.41 1.43
CA PRO A 102 -20.60 -40.13 2.23
C PRO A 102 -20.40 -39.48 3.60
N GLN A 103 -20.18 -40.31 4.62
CA GLN A 103 -20.08 -39.84 6.01
C GLN A 103 -18.94 -38.85 6.24
N ASP A 104 -17.79 -39.07 5.61
CA ASP A 104 -16.63 -38.19 5.68
C ASP A 104 -16.88 -36.84 5.00
N ILE A 105 -17.62 -36.84 3.88
CA ILE A 105 -18.07 -35.60 3.22
C ILE A 105 -19.06 -34.85 4.10
N PHE A 106 -20.01 -35.54 4.73
CA PHE A 106 -20.95 -34.94 5.69
C PHE A 106 -20.20 -34.29 6.86
N PHE A 107 -19.28 -35.01 7.51
CA PHE A 107 -18.50 -34.50 8.65
C PHE A 107 -17.60 -33.32 8.27
N ASN A 108 -17.00 -33.34 7.09
CA ASN A 108 -16.04 -32.30 6.72
C ASN A 108 -16.66 -31.08 6.03
N ASN A 109 -17.86 -31.21 5.44
CA ASN A 109 -18.41 -30.19 4.53
C ASN A 109 -19.90 -29.87 4.74
N VAL A 110 -20.62 -30.54 5.65
CA VAL A 110 -21.99 -30.18 6.08
C VAL A 110 -22.02 -29.80 7.56
N LEU A 111 -21.44 -30.66 8.40
CA LEU A 111 -21.41 -30.56 9.85
C LEU A 111 -20.70 -29.31 10.41
N PRO A 112 -19.60 -28.80 9.81
CA PRO A 112 -18.87 -27.67 10.38
C PRO A 112 -19.72 -26.40 10.51
N TYR A 113 -19.61 -25.71 11.64
CA TYR A 113 -20.28 -24.44 11.93
C TYR A 113 -19.54 -23.21 11.35
N ALA A 114 -18.36 -23.43 10.75
CA ALA A 114 -17.53 -22.39 10.14
C ALA A 114 -16.79 -22.95 8.91
N SER A 115 -16.37 -22.04 8.05
CA SER A 115 -15.62 -22.30 6.82
C SER A 115 -14.14 -21.95 6.94
N ILE A 116 -13.81 -20.85 7.62
CA ILE A 116 -12.47 -20.30 7.82
C ILE A 116 -12.33 -19.67 9.23
N ASN A 117 -11.78 -18.46 9.32
CA ASN A 117 -11.51 -17.73 10.56
C ASN A 117 -12.62 -16.72 10.94
N GLU A 118 -13.78 -16.74 10.27
CA GLU A 118 -14.90 -15.82 10.48
C GLU A 118 -15.43 -15.80 11.93
N GLY A 119 -16.24 -14.79 12.27
CA GLY A 119 -16.96 -14.78 13.55
C GLY A 119 -17.84 -16.02 13.71
N ARG A 120 -18.08 -16.45 14.95
CA ARG A 120 -18.98 -17.59 15.22
C ARG A 120 -20.40 -17.05 15.40
N ASP A 121 -21.28 -17.43 14.48
CA ASP A 121 -22.71 -17.08 14.47
C ASP A 121 -23.56 -18.35 14.67
N ASP A 122 -24.69 -18.24 15.38
CA ASP A 122 -25.68 -19.32 15.47
C ASP A 122 -26.61 -19.33 14.23
N TRP A 123 -26.02 -19.39 13.03
CA TRP A 123 -26.73 -19.22 11.75
C TRP A 123 -27.58 -20.44 11.36
N ARG A 124 -27.18 -21.65 11.75
CA ARG A 124 -27.69 -22.90 11.14
C ARG A 124 -29.20 -23.07 11.26
N LYS A 125 -29.76 -22.83 12.44
CA LYS A 125 -31.21 -22.96 12.67
C LYS A 125 -32.01 -21.95 11.85
N ASP A 126 -31.59 -20.69 11.88
CA ASP A 126 -32.25 -19.62 11.14
C ASP A 126 -32.19 -19.89 9.63
N PHE A 127 -31.01 -20.27 9.12
CA PHE A 127 -30.83 -20.57 7.70
C PHE A 127 -31.59 -21.81 7.27
N TYR A 128 -31.65 -22.84 8.11
CA TYR A 128 -32.45 -24.02 7.85
C TYR A 128 -33.93 -23.64 7.63
N GLN A 129 -34.50 -22.89 8.57
CA GLN A 129 -35.89 -22.46 8.53
C GLN A 129 -36.18 -21.56 7.31
N ARG A 130 -35.27 -20.65 6.98
CA ARG A 130 -35.44 -19.72 5.86
C ARG A 130 -35.26 -20.38 4.50
N PHE A 131 -34.30 -21.28 4.35
CA PHE A 131 -33.83 -21.73 3.04
C PHE A 131 -34.31 -23.14 2.66
N LYS A 132 -34.65 -24.01 3.62
CA LYS A 132 -35.24 -25.33 3.32
C LYS A 132 -36.47 -25.22 2.39
N PRO A 133 -37.40 -24.25 2.55
CA PRO A 133 -38.52 -24.10 1.63
C PRO A 133 -38.12 -23.72 0.20
N LEU A 134 -36.97 -23.06 0.01
CA LEU A 134 -36.50 -22.63 -1.31
C LEU A 134 -36.03 -23.80 -2.17
N VAL A 135 -35.53 -24.86 -1.54
CA VAL A 135 -34.92 -26.04 -2.17
C VAL A 135 -35.78 -27.31 -2.05
N LYS A 136 -37.06 -27.17 -1.66
CA LYS A 136 -37.95 -28.32 -1.42
C LYS A 136 -38.12 -29.24 -2.64
N ASP A 137 -37.99 -28.69 -3.84
CA ASP A 137 -38.17 -29.40 -5.12
C ASP A 137 -36.82 -29.83 -5.73
N ALA A 138 -35.69 -29.49 -5.11
CA ALA A 138 -34.38 -29.90 -5.58
C ALA A 138 -34.15 -31.39 -5.28
N THR A 139 -33.65 -32.12 -6.28
CA THR A 139 -33.41 -33.56 -6.20
C THR A 139 -31.94 -33.91 -5.98
N SER A 140 -31.03 -32.97 -6.23
CA SER A 140 -29.59 -33.14 -5.99
C SER A 140 -28.98 -31.97 -5.20
N PRO A 141 -27.79 -32.16 -4.57
CA PRO A 141 -27.02 -31.09 -3.97
C PRO A 141 -26.73 -29.92 -4.94
N ALA A 142 -26.40 -30.21 -6.20
CA ALA A 142 -26.09 -29.17 -7.19
C ALA A 142 -27.31 -28.31 -7.53
N GLU A 143 -28.49 -28.93 -7.71
CA GLU A 143 -29.74 -28.21 -7.95
C GLU A 143 -30.07 -27.29 -6.76
N ALA A 144 -29.96 -27.81 -5.53
CA ALA A 144 -30.20 -27.05 -4.32
C ALA A 144 -29.22 -25.87 -4.19
N ALA A 145 -27.92 -26.08 -4.39
CA ALA A 145 -26.90 -25.03 -4.34
C ALA A 145 -27.16 -23.92 -5.36
N THR A 146 -27.57 -24.30 -6.58
CA THR A 146 -27.87 -23.35 -7.66
C THR A 146 -29.08 -22.48 -7.32
N VAL A 147 -30.14 -23.09 -6.80
CA VAL A 147 -31.33 -22.38 -6.34
C VAL A 147 -30.98 -21.42 -5.20
N LEU A 148 -30.15 -21.83 -4.25
CA LEU A 148 -29.69 -20.97 -3.16
C LEU A 148 -28.89 -19.78 -3.70
N ASN A 149 -27.89 -20.02 -4.55
CA ASN A 149 -27.05 -18.96 -5.10
C ASN A 149 -27.87 -17.90 -5.87
N GLN A 150 -28.93 -18.30 -6.56
CA GLN A 150 -29.84 -17.38 -7.24
C GLN A 150 -30.72 -16.56 -6.28
N LYS A 151 -31.16 -17.15 -5.16
CA LYS A 151 -32.25 -16.59 -4.34
C LYS A 151 -31.78 -15.91 -3.05
N ILE A 152 -30.73 -16.39 -2.40
CA ILE A 152 -30.41 -15.93 -1.03
C ILE A 152 -29.88 -14.50 -1.00
N PHE A 153 -29.05 -14.07 -1.96
CA PHE A 153 -28.45 -12.73 -1.91
C PHE A 153 -29.47 -11.60 -2.10
N PRO A 154 -30.41 -11.68 -3.06
CA PRO A 154 -31.54 -10.76 -3.12
C PRO A 154 -32.43 -10.82 -1.88
N LEU A 155 -32.71 -12.03 -1.37
CA LEU A 155 -33.57 -12.24 -0.19
C LEU A 155 -32.98 -11.61 1.08
N LEU A 156 -31.66 -11.71 1.25
CA LEU A 156 -30.92 -11.17 2.39
C LEU A 156 -30.49 -9.71 2.18
N ASN A 157 -30.71 -9.14 0.99
CA ASN A 157 -30.23 -7.82 0.59
C ASN A 157 -28.70 -7.64 0.78
N VAL A 158 -27.93 -8.66 0.41
CA VAL A 158 -26.46 -8.65 0.48
C VAL A 158 -25.89 -8.58 -0.93
N LYS A 159 -24.95 -7.67 -1.17
CA LYS A 159 -24.25 -7.50 -2.45
C LYS A 159 -22.75 -7.49 -2.29
N TYR A 160 -22.04 -7.80 -3.37
CA TYR A 160 -20.59 -7.65 -3.42
C TYR A 160 -20.18 -6.19 -3.16
N SER A 161 -19.16 -6.00 -2.33
CA SER A 161 -18.50 -4.72 -2.09
C SER A 161 -17.18 -4.92 -1.36
N THR A 162 -16.18 -4.09 -1.68
CA THR A 162 -14.94 -3.97 -0.89
C THR A 162 -15.06 -2.96 0.26
N LYS A 163 -16.17 -2.21 0.38
CA LYS A 163 -16.45 -1.23 1.47
C LYS A 163 -17.05 -1.88 2.73
N ARG A 164 -16.74 -3.15 2.91
CA ARG A 164 -17.23 -4.05 3.95
C ARG A 164 -16.28 -4.00 5.16
N ASN A 165 -16.76 -4.31 6.37
CA ASN A 165 -15.97 -4.15 7.59
C ASN A 165 -14.74 -5.07 7.64
N ARG A 166 -14.84 -6.30 7.11
CA ARG A 166 -13.77 -7.30 7.13
C ARG A 166 -13.89 -8.26 5.95
N ALA A 167 -12.80 -8.88 5.51
CA ALA A 167 -12.85 -9.83 4.40
C ALA A 167 -13.64 -11.11 4.76
N ASP A 168 -13.37 -11.68 5.93
CA ASP A 168 -13.95 -12.89 6.52
C ASP A 168 -15.16 -12.56 7.43
N GLN A 169 -16.10 -11.77 6.92
CA GLN A 169 -17.36 -11.50 7.63
C GLN A 169 -18.15 -12.78 7.83
N ALA A 170 -18.66 -12.97 9.05
CA ALA A 170 -19.63 -14.02 9.32
C ALA A 170 -20.99 -13.68 8.67
N PRO A 171 -21.93 -14.63 8.55
CA PRO A 171 -23.23 -14.39 7.93
C PRO A 171 -23.97 -13.19 8.51
N ASN A 172 -24.02 -13.02 9.84
CA ASN A 172 -24.74 -11.94 10.48
C ASN A 172 -24.15 -10.56 10.13
N ASP A 173 -22.82 -10.45 10.05
CA ASP A 173 -22.14 -9.21 9.67
C ASP A 173 -22.48 -8.81 8.22
N SER A 174 -22.48 -9.81 7.32
CA SER A 174 -22.80 -9.60 5.90
C SER A 174 -24.26 -9.16 5.73
N ILE A 175 -25.19 -9.82 6.43
CA ILE A 175 -26.62 -9.48 6.40
C ILE A 175 -26.87 -8.09 7.00
N LYS A 176 -26.26 -7.79 8.14
CA LYS A 176 -26.44 -6.52 8.85
C LYS A 176 -25.96 -5.32 8.03
N THR A 177 -24.84 -5.47 7.33
CA THR A 177 -24.27 -4.39 6.51
C THR A 177 -24.85 -4.34 5.09
N GLY A 178 -25.41 -5.45 4.61
CA GLY A 178 -25.82 -5.62 3.21
C GLY A 178 -24.64 -5.69 2.23
N LEU A 179 -23.40 -5.80 2.73
CA LEU A 179 -22.17 -5.72 1.96
C LEU A 179 -21.22 -6.86 2.34
N ALA A 180 -20.65 -7.54 1.35
CA ALA A 180 -19.64 -8.57 1.56
C ALA A 180 -18.63 -8.63 0.41
N SER A 181 -17.40 -9.07 0.69
CA SER A 181 -16.44 -9.42 -0.38
C SER A 181 -16.70 -10.84 -0.91
N CYS A 182 -15.95 -11.28 -1.93
CA CYS A 182 -16.04 -12.65 -2.44
C CYS A 182 -15.88 -13.71 -1.35
N THR A 183 -15.02 -13.46 -0.34
CA THR A 183 -14.90 -14.29 0.86
C THR A 183 -16.22 -14.34 1.66
N GLY A 184 -16.78 -13.19 2.04
CA GLY A 184 -18.02 -13.12 2.83
C GLY A 184 -19.24 -13.69 2.10
N LEU A 185 -19.35 -13.44 0.79
CA LEU A 185 -20.40 -14.04 -0.04
C LEU A 185 -20.27 -15.57 -0.12
N SER A 186 -19.04 -16.07 -0.22
CA SER A 186 -18.77 -17.51 -0.24
C SER A 186 -19.13 -18.17 1.10
N ILE A 187 -18.76 -17.56 2.24
CA ILE A 187 -19.16 -18.02 3.58
C ILE A 187 -20.69 -18.09 3.66
N LEU A 188 -21.38 -17.01 3.27
CA LEU A 188 -22.84 -16.93 3.31
C LEU A 188 -23.53 -18.03 2.47
N LEU A 189 -23.03 -18.29 1.27
CA LEU A 189 -23.56 -19.36 0.41
C LEU A 189 -23.25 -20.76 0.95
N ILE A 190 -22.04 -20.98 1.48
CA ILE A 190 -21.66 -22.25 2.11
C ILE A 190 -22.57 -22.54 3.29
N ASP A 191 -22.79 -21.57 4.17
CA ASP A 191 -23.64 -21.73 5.34
C ASP A 191 -25.10 -21.98 4.94
N ALA A 192 -25.60 -21.30 3.91
CA ALA A 192 -26.93 -21.57 3.35
C ALA A 192 -27.05 -23.01 2.79
N CYS A 193 -26.02 -23.49 2.08
CA CYS A 193 -25.95 -24.86 1.57
C CYS A 193 -25.92 -25.88 2.71
N ARG A 194 -25.01 -25.70 3.67
CA ARG A 194 -24.84 -26.58 4.83
C ARG A 194 -26.08 -26.62 5.72
N ALA A 195 -26.80 -25.49 5.82
CA ALA A 195 -28.04 -25.43 6.57
C ALA A 195 -29.08 -26.41 6.01
N VAL A 196 -29.15 -26.61 4.69
CA VAL A 196 -30.13 -27.50 4.04
C VAL A 196 -29.56 -28.87 3.64
N GLY A 197 -28.38 -29.24 4.16
CA GLY A 197 -27.77 -30.56 3.96
C GLY A 197 -26.93 -30.70 2.69
N VAL A 198 -26.67 -29.60 1.97
CA VAL A 198 -25.78 -29.59 0.78
C VAL A 198 -24.32 -29.51 1.26
N PRO A 199 -23.43 -30.44 0.87
CA PRO A 199 -22.02 -30.36 1.25
C PRO A 199 -21.32 -29.29 0.43
N ALA A 200 -20.76 -28.30 1.14
CA ALA A 200 -20.12 -27.15 0.54
C ALA A 200 -18.83 -26.79 1.29
N ARG A 201 -17.83 -26.30 0.56
CA ARG A 201 -16.58 -25.81 1.15
C ARG A 201 -16.07 -24.56 0.44
N PHE A 202 -15.22 -23.84 1.16
CA PHE A 202 -14.58 -22.63 0.69
C PHE A 202 -13.40 -22.99 -0.20
N ALA A 203 -13.30 -22.37 -1.36
CA ALA A 203 -12.17 -22.51 -2.26
C ALA A 203 -11.64 -21.13 -2.68
N GLY A 204 -10.37 -21.06 -3.05
CA GLY A 204 -9.80 -19.79 -3.48
C GLY A 204 -8.34 -19.88 -3.91
N THR A 205 -7.88 -18.81 -4.53
CA THR A 205 -6.46 -18.58 -4.83
C THR A 205 -5.94 -17.35 -4.08
N PRO A 206 -4.73 -17.41 -3.47
CA PRO A 206 -4.13 -16.26 -2.79
C PRO A 206 -3.78 -15.12 -3.72
N LEU A 207 -3.40 -15.46 -4.95
CA LEU A 207 -2.99 -14.51 -5.97
C LEU A 207 -3.06 -15.18 -7.34
N TRP A 208 -3.87 -14.63 -8.23
CA TRP A 208 -3.86 -15.07 -9.64
C TRP A 208 -2.44 -14.99 -10.23
N THR A 209 -2.11 -15.83 -11.20
CA THR A 209 -0.79 -15.86 -11.87
C THR A 209 -0.44 -14.54 -12.58
N ASN A 210 -1.45 -13.83 -13.07
CA ASN A 210 -1.34 -12.48 -13.62
C ASN A 210 -1.27 -11.38 -12.55
N LYS A 211 -1.14 -11.75 -11.27
CA LYS A 211 -1.01 -10.86 -10.11
C LYS A 211 -2.19 -9.91 -9.88
N SER A 212 -3.38 -10.21 -10.43
CA SER A 212 -4.54 -9.32 -10.31
C SER A 212 -5.21 -9.30 -8.92
N GLY A 213 -4.71 -10.09 -7.96
CA GLY A 213 -5.24 -10.18 -6.60
C GLY A 213 -5.71 -11.60 -6.26
N ASN A 214 -6.33 -11.76 -5.08
CA ASN A 214 -6.93 -13.02 -4.65
C ASN A 214 -8.39 -13.13 -5.14
N HIS A 215 -8.95 -14.34 -5.07
CA HIS A 215 -10.39 -14.55 -5.24
C HIS A 215 -10.83 -15.82 -4.52
N SER A 216 -12.07 -15.85 -4.05
CA SER A 216 -12.67 -16.94 -3.28
C SER A 216 -14.04 -17.30 -3.86
N TRP A 217 -14.37 -18.57 -3.87
CA TRP A 217 -15.62 -19.13 -4.38
C TRP A 217 -16.03 -20.39 -3.59
N VAL A 218 -17.08 -21.07 -4.05
CA VAL A 218 -17.66 -22.23 -3.36
C VAL A 218 -17.48 -23.48 -4.20
N GLU A 219 -17.06 -24.58 -3.56
CA GLU A 219 -17.17 -25.93 -4.11
C GLU A 219 -18.32 -26.69 -3.48
N ILE A 220 -19.13 -27.36 -4.30
CA ILE A 220 -20.31 -28.15 -3.95
C ILE A 220 -20.03 -29.62 -4.28
N TRP A 221 -20.38 -30.53 -3.38
CA TRP A 221 -20.27 -31.97 -3.63
C TRP A 221 -21.58 -32.53 -4.20
N ASP A 222 -21.53 -33.09 -5.41
CA ASP A 222 -22.60 -33.85 -6.05
C ASP A 222 -21.96 -34.93 -6.96
N ASP A 223 -21.75 -36.14 -6.44
CA ASP A 223 -20.94 -37.20 -7.07
C ASP A 223 -19.53 -36.74 -7.54
N GLY A 224 -18.96 -35.77 -6.82
CA GLY A 224 -17.75 -35.07 -7.24
C GLY A 224 -17.77 -33.62 -6.77
N TRP A 225 -16.62 -32.95 -6.83
CA TRP A 225 -16.53 -31.53 -6.49
C TRP A 225 -16.75 -30.66 -7.73
N HIS A 226 -17.80 -29.86 -7.68
CA HIS A 226 -18.14 -28.82 -8.65
C HIS A 226 -17.95 -27.44 -8.05
N PHE A 227 -17.79 -26.37 -8.85
CA PHE A 227 -17.62 -25.02 -8.33
C PHE A 227 -18.69 -24.03 -8.82
N THR A 228 -18.90 -22.97 -8.03
CA THR A 228 -19.72 -21.81 -8.41
C THR A 228 -19.19 -20.54 -7.74
N GLY A 229 -19.29 -19.40 -8.43
CA GLY A 229 -19.11 -18.08 -7.81
C GLY A 229 -20.30 -17.75 -6.90
N ALA A 230 -20.05 -17.06 -5.79
CA ALA A 230 -21.09 -16.66 -4.83
C ALA A 230 -21.72 -15.32 -5.23
N ALA A 231 -23.05 -15.27 -5.32
CA ALA A 231 -23.82 -14.16 -5.90
C ALA A 231 -23.58 -13.94 -7.41
N GLU A 232 -23.07 -14.97 -8.08
CA GLU A 232 -22.74 -14.98 -9.51
C GLU A 232 -23.49 -16.13 -10.23
N PRO A 233 -24.83 -16.12 -10.24
CA PRO A 233 -25.61 -17.24 -10.75
C PRO A 233 -25.38 -17.46 -12.25
N THR A 234 -25.11 -18.71 -12.62
CA THR A 234 -24.85 -19.16 -14.00
C THR A 234 -26.01 -19.94 -14.61
N GLY A 235 -27.24 -19.54 -14.26
CA GLY A 235 -28.43 -20.33 -14.60
C GLY A 235 -28.47 -21.62 -13.78
N GLY A 236 -28.67 -22.75 -14.44
CA GLY A 236 -28.75 -24.09 -13.82
C GLY A 236 -27.40 -24.80 -13.63
N ASP A 237 -26.30 -24.21 -14.10
CA ASP A 237 -25.04 -24.92 -14.31
C ASP A 237 -24.01 -24.59 -13.23
N LEU A 238 -23.42 -25.62 -12.62
CA LEU A 238 -22.14 -25.51 -11.91
C LEU A 238 -20.95 -25.59 -12.91
N ASP A 239 -19.73 -25.39 -12.42
CA ASP A 239 -18.48 -25.36 -13.19
C ASP A 239 -18.42 -24.29 -14.29
N LYS A 240 -19.27 -23.28 -14.16
CA LYS A 240 -19.24 -22.05 -14.96
C LYS A 240 -19.01 -20.88 -14.03
N ALA A 241 -17.99 -20.08 -14.33
CA ALA A 241 -17.72 -18.82 -13.64
C ALA A 241 -16.85 -17.91 -14.51
N TRP A 242 -16.83 -16.61 -14.23
CA TRP A 242 -15.98 -15.67 -14.97
C TRP A 242 -14.48 -15.95 -14.76
N PHE A 243 -14.11 -16.57 -13.65
CA PHE A 243 -12.72 -16.84 -13.28
C PHE A 243 -12.12 -18.10 -13.88
N VAL A 244 -12.90 -18.93 -14.61
CA VAL A 244 -12.44 -20.24 -15.13
C VAL A 244 -11.17 -20.10 -15.96
N GLY A 245 -11.13 -19.12 -16.88
CA GLY A 245 -9.94 -18.87 -17.71
C GLY A 245 -8.68 -18.61 -16.88
N ARG A 246 -8.80 -17.87 -15.77
CA ARG A 246 -7.66 -17.62 -14.86
C ARG A 246 -7.30 -18.85 -14.05
N ALA A 247 -8.30 -19.58 -13.55
CA ALA A 247 -8.09 -20.79 -12.77
C ALA A 247 -7.33 -21.87 -13.54
N THR A 248 -7.52 -21.96 -14.87
CA THR A 248 -6.74 -22.89 -15.71
C THR A 248 -5.23 -22.61 -15.74
N THR A 249 -4.83 -21.38 -15.43
CA THR A 249 -3.42 -20.97 -15.40
C THR A 249 -2.75 -21.19 -14.05
N ALA A 250 -3.50 -21.66 -13.04
CA ALA A 250 -2.98 -21.86 -11.69
C ALA A 250 -1.78 -22.81 -11.67
N GLN A 251 -0.86 -22.58 -10.72
CA GLN A 251 0.40 -23.31 -10.62
C GLN A 251 0.40 -24.15 -9.36
N ARG A 252 0.28 -25.47 -9.50
CA ARG A 252 0.14 -26.42 -8.39
C ARG A 252 1.22 -26.27 -7.32
N ASP A 253 2.46 -26.13 -7.77
CA ASP A 253 3.65 -26.12 -6.90
C ASP A 253 4.03 -24.71 -6.41
N HIS A 254 3.26 -23.67 -6.80
CA HIS A 254 3.51 -22.30 -6.38
C HIS A 254 2.51 -21.86 -5.31
N PRO A 255 2.93 -21.60 -4.05
CA PRO A 255 2.02 -21.42 -2.93
C PRO A 255 1.09 -20.20 -3.03
N LEU A 256 1.47 -19.19 -3.82
CA LEU A 256 0.60 -18.03 -4.07
C LEU A 256 -0.36 -18.23 -5.25
N HIS A 257 -0.03 -19.12 -6.19
CA HIS A 257 -0.74 -19.26 -7.48
C HIS A 257 -1.47 -20.60 -7.62
N ALA A 258 -1.40 -21.44 -6.59
CA ALA A 258 -2.22 -22.63 -6.45
C ALA A 258 -3.65 -22.26 -6.03
N ILE A 259 -4.53 -23.25 -6.14
CA ILE A 259 -5.91 -23.19 -5.67
C ILE A 259 -6.07 -24.14 -4.49
N TYR A 260 -6.65 -23.64 -3.41
CA TYR A 260 -6.87 -24.38 -2.18
C TYR A 260 -8.36 -24.46 -1.90
N ALA A 261 -8.79 -25.57 -1.29
CA ALA A 261 -10.12 -25.71 -0.73
C ALA A 261 -10.02 -26.10 0.75
N THR A 262 -10.86 -25.50 1.60
CA THR A 262 -10.78 -25.69 3.05
C THR A 262 -11.17 -27.10 3.46
N SER A 263 -10.60 -27.54 4.59
CA SER A 263 -10.92 -28.80 5.24
C SER A 263 -11.06 -28.55 6.73
N TYR A 264 -12.14 -29.02 7.34
CA TYR A 264 -12.30 -28.92 8.79
C TYR A 264 -11.38 -29.92 9.50
N LYS A 265 -11.30 -31.14 8.97
CA LYS A 265 -10.31 -32.14 9.37
C LYS A 265 -8.91 -31.62 9.06
N ARG A 266 -8.00 -31.81 10.02
CA ARG A 266 -6.60 -31.41 9.89
C ARG A 266 -5.93 -32.01 8.66
N THR A 267 -5.25 -31.17 7.90
CA THR A 267 -4.37 -31.56 6.79
C THR A 267 -2.97 -30.98 7.02
N PRO A 268 -1.94 -31.43 6.27
CA PRO A 268 -0.61 -30.84 6.36
C PRO A 268 -0.51 -29.39 5.85
N GLN A 269 -1.55 -28.89 5.18
CA GLN A 269 -1.54 -27.61 4.48
C GLN A 269 -2.53 -26.65 5.14
N ALA A 270 -2.09 -25.46 5.50
CA ALA A 270 -2.98 -24.38 5.92
C ALA A 270 -3.58 -23.68 4.69
N PHE A 271 -4.82 -23.20 4.82
CA PHE A 271 -5.44 -22.32 3.85
C PHE A 271 -4.74 -20.96 3.91
N PRO A 272 -4.24 -20.44 2.78
CA PRO A 272 -3.56 -19.15 2.71
C PRO A 272 -4.55 -17.97 2.83
N LEU A 273 -4.84 -17.55 4.07
CA LEU A 273 -5.69 -16.41 4.37
C LEU A 273 -4.93 -15.10 4.07
N VAL A 274 -5.23 -14.46 2.94
CA VAL A 274 -4.45 -13.31 2.46
C VAL A 274 -4.56 -12.06 3.34
N TRP A 275 -5.61 -11.96 4.16
CA TRP A 275 -5.82 -10.87 5.11
C TRP A 275 -5.14 -11.11 6.47
N ASP A 276 -4.83 -12.35 6.81
CA ASP A 276 -4.09 -12.70 8.01
C ASP A 276 -3.30 -13.99 7.80
N ARG A 277 -2.05 -13.82 7.32
CA ARG A 277 -1.16 -14.94 7.01
C ARG A 277 -0.58 -15.61 8.27
N SER A 278 -0.84 -15.07 9.46
CA SER A 278 -0.38 -15.67 10.72
C SER A 278 -1.27 -16.83 11.18
N ILE A 279 -2.48 -16.95 10.63
CA ILE A 279 -3.41 -18.02 10.94
C ILE A 279 -3.01 -19.30 10.22
N ASP A 280 -2.64 -20.32 10.99
CA ASP A 280 -2.25 -21.65 10.50
C ASP A 280 -3.24 -22.77 10.90
N TYR A 281 -4.30 -22.43 11.65
CA TYR A 281 -5.29 -23.38 12.14
C TYR A 281 -6.47 -23.62 11.19
N VAL A 282 -6.52 -22.96 10.04
CA VAL A 282 -7.50 -23.23 8.98
C VAL A 282 -6.84 -24.16 7.97
N PHE A 283 -7.29 -25.40 7.89
CA PHE A 283 -6.66 -26.42 7.04
C PHE A 283 -7.23 -26.42 5.63
N ALA A 284 -6.46 -26.93 4.67
CA ALA A 284 -6.83 -26.98 3.26
C ALA A 284 -6.24 -28.16 2.52
N VAL A 285 -6.80 -28.44 1.35
CA VAL A 285 -6.21 -29.32 0.34
C VAL A 285 -5.91 -28.50 -0.92
N ASN A 286 -4.79 -28.79 -1.57
CA ASN A 286 -4.47 -28.21 -2.88
C ASN A 286 -5.32 -28.91 -3.94
N VAL A 287 -6.17 -28.15 -4.63
CA VAL A 287 -7.13 -28.63 -5.62
C VAL A 287 -6.86 -28.08 -7.02
N THR A 288 -5.66 -27.53 -7.25
CA THR A 288 -5.27 -26.87 -8.50
C THR A 288 -5.60 -27.69 -9.74
N ASP A 289 -5.31 -29.00 -9.71
CA ASP A 289 -5.47 -29.89 -10.87
C ASP A 289 -6.93 -29.98 -11.37
N ARG A 290 -7.91 -29.72 -10.50
CA ARG A 290 -9.34 -29.69 -10.88
C ARG A 290 -9.63 -28.56 -11.88
N TYR A 291 -8.88 -27.47 -11.78
CA TYR A 291 -9.08 -26.26 -12.57
C TYR A 291 -8.15 -26.22 -13.79
N THR A 292 -6.93 -26.76 -13.68
CA THR A 292 -5.96 -26.74 -14.79
C THR A 292 -6.27 -27.72 -15.91
N ASN A 293 -7.07 -28.76 -15.66
CA ASN A 293 -7.48 -29.75 -16.67
C ASN A 293 -8.63 -29.27 -17.59
N GLN A 294 -9.17 -28.06 -17.37
CA GLN A 294 -10.27 -27.48 -18.14
C GLN A 294 -9.79 -26.44 -19.17
N ILE A 295 -8.71 -26.72 -19.90
CA ILE A 295 -8.11 -25.77 -20.85
C ILE A 295 -9.09 -25.44 -21.97
N LYS A 296 -9.58 -24.19 -21.99
CA LYS A 296 -10.18 -23.58 -23.17
C LYS A 296 -9.07 -22.83 -23.89
N GLU A 297 -8.36 -23.50 -24.79
CA GLU A 297 -7.32 -22.85 -25.60
C GLU A 297 -7.95 -21.78 -26.49
N LEU A 298 -7.39 -20.57 -26.45
CA LEU A 298 -7.67 -19.55 -27.47
C LEU A 298 -7.10 -20.04 -28.80
N ALA A 299 -7.75 -19.69 -29.91
CA ALA A 299 -7.22 -19.99 -31.23
C ALA A 299 -5.79 -19.44 -31.41
N GLU A 300 -4.95 -20.17 -32.15
CA GLU A 300 -3.55 -19.77 -32.40
C GLU A 300 -3.49 -18.34 -32.94
N GLY A 301 -2.62 -17.51 -32.35
CA GLY A 301 -2.49 -16.09 -32.69
C GLY A 301 -3.46 -15.14 -31.99
N TYR A 302 -4.34 -15.60 -31.10
CA TYR A 302 -5.22 -14.75 -30.29
C TYR A 302 -4.70 -14.58 -28.84
N VAL A 303 -4.98 -13.42 -28.26
CA VAL A 303 -4.75 -13.07 -26.85
C VAL A 303 -6.04 -12.59 -26.21
N GLU A 304 -6.24 -12.92 -24.93
CA GLU A 304 -7.34 -12.34 -24.14
C GLU A 304 -6.93 -10.95 -23.65
N VAL A 305 -7.74 -9.95 -23.98
CA VAL A 305 -7.60 -8.58 -23.50
C VAL A 305 -8.75 -8.26 -22.55
N LEU A 306 -8.41 -7.84 -21.34
CA LEU A 306 -9.35 -7.48 -20.28
C LEU A 306 -9.62 -5.97 -20.30
N PHE A 307 -10.87 -5.57 -20.09
CA PHE A 307 -11.31 -4.18 -20.11
C PHE A 307 -12.03 -3.79 -18.83
N ARG A 308 -11.73 -2.58 -18.34
CA ARG A 308 -12.42 -1.95 -17.22
C ARG A 308 -12.69 -0.49 -17.53
N ALA A 309 -13.94 -0.06 -17.40
CA ALA A 309 -14.29 1.35 -17.47
C ALA A 309 -14.35 1.96 -16.05
N ILE A 310 -13.87 3.19 -15.91
CA ILE A 310 -13.90 3.95 -14.67
C ILE A 310 -14.64 5.27 -14.93
N ASP A 311 -15.62 5.61 -14.12
CA ASP A 311 -16.24 6.94 -14.11
C ASP A 311 -15.20 7.95 -13.65
N GLY A 312 -14.82 8.90 -14.50
CA GLY A 312 -13.70 9.77 -14.19
C GLY A 312 -13.99 10.75 -13.04
N ALA A 313 -15.26 11.07 -12.79
CA ALA A 313 -15.71 11.95 -11.71
C ALA A 313 -15.73 11.23 -10.34
N SER A 314 -16.33 10.04 -10.27
CA SER A 314 -16.37 9.30 -9.00
C SER A 314 -15.11 8.45 -8.75
N GLY A 315 -14.40 8.05 -9.80
CA GLY A 315 -13.27 7.14 -9.72
C GLY A 315 -13.66 5.66 -9.57
N ASP A 316 -14.96 5.36 -9.55
CA ASP A 316 -15.50 4.00 -9.43
C ASP A 316 -15.56 3.30 -10.79
N ARG A 317 -15.55 1.98 -10.77
CA ARG A 317 -15.84 1.17 -11.96
C ARG A 317 -17.27 1.40 -12.43
N CYS A 318 -17.44 1.55 -13.73
CA CYS A 318 -18.75 1.69 -14.34
C CYS A 318 -19.06 0.59 -15.35
N ALA A 319 -20.37 0.28 -15.47
CA ALA A 319 -20.88 -0.70 -16.41
C ALA A 319 -21.31 0.02 -17.70
N ALA A 320 -20.40 0.05 -18.66
CA ALA A 320 -20.49 0.85 -19.87
C ALA A 320 -20.48 -0.05 -21.12
N PRO A 321 -21.35 0.18 -22.11
CA PRO A 321 -21.22 -0.43 -23.43
C PRO A 321 -19.83 -0.15 -24.02
N LEU A 322 -19.19 -1.21 -24.54
CA LEU A 322 -17.87 -1.17 -25.15
C LEU A 322 -17.93 -1.86 -26.52
N ARG A 323 -17.37 -1.20 -27.53
CA ARG A 323 -17.17 -1.74 -28.89
C ARG A 323 -15.69 -1.72 -29.24
N LEU A 324 -15.23 -2.77 -29.91
CA LEU A 324 -13.90 -2.83 -30.52
C LEU A 324 -14.06 -2.85 -32.03
N LEU A 325 -13.32 -1.97 -32.70
CA LEU A 325 -13.28 -1.88 -34.15
C LEU A 325 -11.89 -2.22 -34.66
N ASP A 326 -11.82 -2.98 -35.76
CA ASP A 326 -10.57 -3.27 -36.47
C ASP A 326 -10.05 -2.04 -37.26
N ALA A 327 -8.91 -2.19 -37.94
CA ALA A 327 -8.32 -1.14 -38.77
C ALA A 327 -9.21 -0.73 -39.96
N ALA A 328 -10.13 -1.59 -40.41
CA ALA A 328 -11.10 -1.29 -41.46
C ALA A 328 -12.38 -0.61 -40.91
N GLY A 329 -12.51 -0.46 -39.59
CA GLY A 329 -13.67 0.13 -38.93
C GLY A 329 -14.82 -0.85 -38.72
N ASN A 330 -14.62 -2.16 -38.90
CA ASN A 330 -15.63 -3.17 -38.61
C ASN A 330 -15.65 -3.48 -37.11
N VAL A 331 -16.84 -3.67 -36.55
CA VAL A 331 -16.98 -4.11 -35.16
C VAL A 331 -16.59 -5.58 -35.04
N VAL A 332 -15.54 -5.85 -34.28
CA VAL A 332 -15.04 -7.22 -34.04
C VAL A 332 -15.49 -7.76 -32.67
N PHE A 333 -15.92 -6.89 -31.77
CA PHE A 333 -16.42 -7.27 -30.45
C PHE A 333 -17.34 -6.20 -29.87
N GLU A 334 -18.40 -6.63 -29.20
CA GLU A 334 -19.28 -5.79 -28.39
C GLU A 334 -19.49 -6.42 -27.02
N GLY A 335 -19.51 -5.60 -25.98
CA GLY A 335 -19.74 -6.06 -24.63
C GLY A 335 -20.08 -4.92 -23.67
N LYS A 336 -20.22 -5.26 -22.39
CA LYS A 336 -20.49 -4.29 -21.33
C LYS A 336 -19.47 -4.48 -20.22
N THR A 337 -18.77 -3.40 -19.85
CA THR A 337 -17.83 -3.43 -18.72
C THR A 337 -18.57 -3.68 -17.41
N LYS A 338 -17.82 -4.05 -16.38
CA LYS A 338 -18.35 -4.46 -15.06
C LYS A 338 -18.12 -3.34 -14.04
N ASP A 339 -19.17 -2.96 -13.32
CA ASP A 339 -19.13 -1.98 -12.22
C ASP A 339 -18.78 -2.63 -10.87
N GLU A 340 -18.81 -1.83 -9.79
CA GLU A 340 -18.45 -2.23 -8.42
C GLU A 340 -19.31 -3.34 -7.82
N ARG A 341 -20.42 -3.73 -8.46
CA ARG A 341 -21.26 -4.86 -7.99
C ARG A 341 -20.66 -6.22 -8.33
N PHE A 342 -19.66 -6.25 -9.19
CA PHE A 342 -18.95 -7.47 -9.59
C PHE A 342 -17.60 -7.54 -8.87
N ASP A 343 -17.06 -8.76 -8.74
CA ASP A 343 -15.73 -8.97 -8.16
C ASP A 343 -14.71 -8.01 -8.80
N THR A 344 -13.75 -7.52 -7.99
CA THR A 344 -12.72 -6.59 -8.45
C THR A 344 -11.90 -7.15 -9.61
N ASN A 345 -11.85 -8.47 -9.74
CA ASN A 345 -11.22 -9.21 -10.81
C ASN A 345 -12.15 -9.57 -11.98
N ASP A 346 -13.48 -9.52 -11.84
CA ASP A 346 -14.42 -9.78 -12.95
C ASP A 346 -14.33 -8.62 -13.94
N HIS A 347 -13.80 -8.88 -15.14
CA HIS A 347 -13.60 -7.89 -16.19
C HIS A 347 -14.28 -8.36 -17.46
N LEU A 348 -14.67 -7.40 -18.30
CA LEU A 348 -15.06 -7.73 -19.67
C LEU A 348 -13.82 -8.24 -20.41
N SER A 349 -13.89 -9.42 -21.01
CA SER A 349 -12.78 -9.96 -21.80
C SER A 349 -13.16 -10.10 -23.27
N ALA A 350 -12.18 -9.90 -24.15
CA ALA A 350 -12.30 -10.13 -25.58
C ALA A 350 -11.07 -10.89 -26.09
N ALA A 351 -11.29 -11.90 -26.93
CA ALA A 351 -10.22 -12.59 -27.65
C ALA A 351 -9.89 -11.81 -28.93
N LEU A 352 -8.67 -11.28 -29.03
CA LEU A 352 -8.21 -10.41 -30.12
C LEU A 352 -6.94 -10.98 -30.75
N ARG A 353 -6.67 -10.67 -32.03
CA ARG A 353 -5.42 -11.13 -32.67
C ARG A 353 -4.22 -10.40 -32.09
N ALA A 354 -3.22 -11.15 -31.68
CA ALA A 354 -2.02 -10.63 -31.03
C ALA A 354 -1.28 -9.64 -31.94
N GLY A 355 -0.88 -8.50 -31.39
CA GLY A 355 -0.13 -7.45 -32.07
C GLY A 355 -0.96 -6.52 -32.95
N GLU A 356 -2.23 -6.84 -33.24
CA GLU A 356 -3.10 -5.96 -34.03
C GLU A 356 -3.60 -4.77 -33.20
N THR A 357 -3.93 -3.68 -33.91
CA THR A 357 -4.45 -2.45 -33.31
C THR A 357 -5.97 -2.40 -33.45
N TYR A 358 -6.64 -2.04 -32.36
CA TYR A 358 -8.09 -1.89 -32.31
C TYR A 358 -8.49 -0.52 -31.77
N ARG A 359 -9.57 0.05 -32.31
CA ARG A 359 -10.20 1.24 -31.74
C ARG A 359 -11.27 0.80 -30.74
N VAL A 360 -11.08 1.20 -29.48
CA VAL A 360 -12.04 1.01 -28.40
C VAL A 360 -12.98 2.21 -28.36
N GLU A 361 -14.28 1.96 -28.37
CA GLU A 361 -15.32 2.95 -28.09
C GLU A 361 -16.07 2.51 -26.84
N VAL A 362 -16.04 3.34 -25.79
CA VAL A 362 -16.79 3.07 -24.55
C VAL A 362 -17.65 4.28 -24.20
N SER A 363 -18.92 4.01 -23.90
CA SER A 363 -19.92 5.05 -23.63
C SER A 363 -20.41 4.93 -22.19
N HIS A 364 -20.31 5.99 -21.41
CA HIS A 364 -20.84 6.05 -20.04
C HIS A 364 -21.46 7.42 -19.78
N LYS A 365 -22.73 7.44 -19.37
CA LYS A 365 -23.56 8.66 -19.28
C LYS A 365 -23.56 9.40 -20.63
N ASP A 366 -23.24 10.69 -20.65
CA ASP A 366 -23.22 11.54 -21.85
C ASP A 366 -21.84 11.54 -22.56
N HIS A 367 -20.91 10.69 -22.14
CA HIS A 367 -19.51 10.71 -22.59
C HIS A 367 -19.15 9.46 -23.38
N VAL A 368 -18.40 9.67 -24.46
CA VAL A 368 -17.87 8.61 -25.32
C VAL A 368 -16.36 8.74 -25.39
N LEU A 369 -15.64 7.79 -24.78
CA LEU A 369 -14.19 7.70 -24.91
C LEU A 369 -13.85 6.86 -26.14
N ARG A 370 -12.97 7.38 -26.99
CA ARG A 370 -12.35 6.65 -28.10
C ARG A 370 -10.86 6.52 -27.83
N LYS A 371 -10.35 5.30 -27.74
CA LYS A 371 -8.92 5.03 -27.49
C LYS A 371 -8.43 3.93 -28.42
N THR A 372 -7.24 4.11 -28.97
CA THR A 372 -6.57 3.05 -29.72
C THR A 372 -5.79 2.17 -28.76
N ILE A 373 -5.90 0.85 -28.91
CA ILE A 373 -5.12 -0.13 -28.16
C ILE A 373 -4.43 -1.10 -29.09
N GLN A 374 -3.32 -1.69 -28.64
CA GLN A 374 -2.73 -2.86 -29.26
C GLN A 374 -3.12 -4.10 -28.46
N ALA A 375 -3.54 -5.16 -29.15
CA ALA A 375 -3.92 -6.41 -28.53
C ALA A 375 -2.67 -7.19 -28.11
N GLU A 376 -2.38 -7.17 -26.82
CA GLU A 376 -1.21 -7.81 -26.22
C GLU A 376 -1.64 -8.51 -24.94
N ARG A 377 -0.89 -9.56 -24.56
CA ARG A 377 -1.09 -10.20 -23.26
C ARG A 377 -0.65 -9.24 -22.16
N ARG A 378 -1.57 -8.88 -21.27
CA ARG A 378 -1.32 -7.94 -20.16
C ARG A 378 -1.76 -8.56 -18.84
N ASP A 379 -1.01 -8.28 -17.79
CA ASP A 379 -1.36 -8.68 -16.42
C ASP A 379 -2.57 -7.90 -15.89
N ASN A 380 -2.70 -6.64 -16.33
CA ASN A 380 -3.75 -5.71 -15.89
C ASN A 380 -4.76 -5.39 -17.02
N PRO A 381 -6.03 -5.12 -16.68
CA PRO A 381 -7.02 -4.71 -17.68
C PRO A 381 -6.67 -3.34 -18.28
N VAL A 382 -6.99 -3.18 -19.56
CA VAL A 382 -7.06 -1.87 -20.22
C VAL A 382 -8.09 -1.04 -19.45
N THR A 383 -7.58 -0.04 -18.73
CA THR A 383 -8.42 0.87 -17.94
C THR A 383 -8.83 2.06 -18.80
N LEU A 384 -10.14 2.23 -18.94
CA LEU A 384 -10.78 3.24 -19.77
C LEU A 384 -11.49 4.24 -18.84
N ARG A 385 -10.85 5.37 -18.57
CA ARG A 385 -11.44 6.40 -17.71
C ARG A 385 -12.41 7.25 -18.53
N VAL A 386 -13.70 6.98 -18.36
CA VAL A 386 -14.79 7.71 -19.00
C VAL A 386 -15.10 8.91 -18.11
N ASP A 387 -14.37 9.99 -18.41
CA ASP A 387 -14.69 11.39 -18.13
C ASP A 387 -14.00 12.14 -16.97
N VAL A 388 -12.85 12.72 -17.31
CA VAL A 388 -12.63 14.17 -17.17
C VAL A 388 -12.43 14.64 -18.62
N PRO A 389 -12.94 15.80 -19.08
CA PRO A 389 -12.48 16.35 -20.35
C PRO A 389 -10.97 16.29 -20.32
N GLU A 390 -10.38 15.74 -21.37
CA GLU A 390 -8.97 15.99 -21.64
C GLU A 390 -8.87 17.52 -21.56
N GLU A 391 -8.35 18.09 -20.45
CA GLU A 391 -7.79 19.42 -20.52
C GLU A 391 -6.77 19.23 -21.60
N ALA A 392 -7.13 19.63 -22.82
CA ALA A 392 -6.27 19.52 -23.96
C ALA A 392 -5.01 20.21 -23.49
N VAL A 393 -3.96 19.42 -23.23
CA VAL A 393 -2.67 19.97 -22.89
C VAL A 393 -2.23 20.59 -24.20
N VAL A 394 -2.61 21.85 -24.38
CA VAL A 394 -2.24 22.64 -25.54
C VAL A 394 -0.72 22.66 -25.49
N PRO A 395 -0.03 22.06 -26.47
CA PRO A 395 1.41 22.21 -26.57
C PRO A 395 1.73 23.70 -26.46
N ALA A 396 2.78 24.04 -25.71
CA ALA A 396 3.13 25.45 -25.56
C ALA A 396 3.30 26.08 -26.94
N ASP A 397 2.52 27.10 -27.23
CA ASP A 397 2.72 27.89 -28.44
C ASP A 397 3.99 28.72 -28.25
N ASP A 398 4.96 28.56 -29.15
CA ASP A 398 6.28 29.20 -29.07
C ASP A 398 6.16 30.74 -28.95
N ALA A 399 5.20 31.35 -29.66
CA ALA A 399 5.03 32.80 -29.65
C ALA A 399 4.40 33.28 -28.33
N ALA A 400 3.35 32.62 -27.86
CA ALA A 400 2.71 32.91 -26.58
C ALA A 400 3.68 32.69 -25.41
N SER A 401 4.46 31.61 -25.46
CA SER A 401 5.46 31.29 -24.44
C SER A 401 6.56 32.34 -24.36
N ARG A 402 7.10 32.80 -25.50
CA ARG A 402 8.07 33.92 -25.52
C ARG A 402 7.46 35.21 -25.01
N LYS A 403 6.23 35.52 -25.43
CA LYS A 403 5.50 36.72 -24.99
C LYS A 403 5.32 36.74 -23.47
N ALA A 404 4.96 35.61 -22.86
CA ALA A 404 4.80 35.51 -21.41
C ALA A 404 6.11 35.81 -20.65
N VAL A 405 7.27 35.42 -21.19
CA VAL A 405 8.58 35.73 -20.60
C VAL A 405 8.93 37.22 -20.74
N GLU A 406 8.61 37.84 -21.87
CA GLU A 406 8.78 39.30 -22.03
C GLU A 406 7.85 40.10 -21.11
N GLU A 407 6.61 39.65 -20.93
CA GLU A 407 5.66 40.24 -19.98
C GLU A 407 6.15 40.07 -18.52
N LEU A 408 6.70 38.90 -18.18
CA LEU A 408 7.39 38.69 -16.89
C LEU A 408 8.55 39.68 -16.71
N LYS A 409 9.42 39.82 -17.71
CA LYS A 409 10.56 40.75 -17.65
C LYS A 409 10.11 42.20 -17.46
N ALA A 410 9.08 42.63 -18.17
CA ALA A 410 8.50 43.96 -18.02
C ALA A 410 7.84 44.15 -16.64
N HIS A 411 7.17 43.13 -16.12
CA HIS A 411 6.59 43.14 -14.78
C HIS A 411 7.68 43.26 -13.70
N LEU A 412 8.76 42.48 -13.80
CA LEU A 412 9.90 42.51 -12.88
C LEU A 412 10.76 43.79 -13.02
N ALA A 413 10.57 44.62 -14.05
CA ALA A 413 11.24 45.92 -14.16
C ALA A 413 10.53 47.04 -13.37
N GLN A 414 9.28 46.84 -12.93
CA GLN A 414 8.52 47.84 -12.16
C GLN A 414 9.08 47.98 -10.73
N GLU A 415 8.68 48.97 -9.95
CA GLU A 415 9.07 49.00 -8.53
C GLU A 415 8.37 47.89 -7.74
N ALA A 416 9.14 47.08 -6.99
CA ALA A 416 8.64 45.88 -6.31
C ALA A 416 7.39 46.12 -5.43
N ASP A 417 7.33 47.25 -4.72
CA ASP A 417 6.23 47.58 -3.81
C ASP A 417 4.93 47.99 -4.54
N LYS A 418 5.00 48.19 -5.86
CA LYS A 418 3.87 48.54 -6.74
C LYS A 418 3.42 47.38 -7.63
N ARG A 419 4.13 46.24 -7.62
CA ARG A 419 3.80 45.07 -8.42
C ARG A 419 2.70 44.25 -7.76
N LYS A 420 1.80 43.69 -8.57
CA LYS A 420 0.94 42.59 -8.12
C LYS A 420 1.78 41.32 -7.93
N PRO A 421 1.32 40.35 -7.13
CA PRO A 421 2.00 39.06 -7.04
C PRO A 421 2.12 38.43 -8.44
N THR A 422 3.34 38.06 -8.84
CA THR A 422 3.61 37.54 -10.18
C THR A 422 2.77 36.31 -10.53
N ALA A 423 2.41 35.49 -9.55
CA ALA A 423 1.56 34.31 -9.77
C ALA A 423 0.12 34.64 -10.18
N ASP A 424 -0.35 35.86 -9.91
CA ASP A 424 -1.71 36.32 -10.20
C ASP A 424 -1.81 37.01 -11.58
N GLU A 425 -0.68 37.28 -12.22
CA GLU A 425 -0.65 37.91 -13.54
C GLU A 425 -1.09 36.93 -14.64
N PRO A 426 -1.82 37.38 -15.68
CA PRO A 426 -2.32 36.50 -16.74
C PRO A 426 -1.22 35.69 -17.45
N PHE A 427 -0.06 36.31 -17.67
CA PHE A 427 1.09 35.65 -18.29
C PHE A 427 1.60 34.46 -17.47
N ALA A 428 1.30 34.42 -16.16
CA ALA A 428 1.86 33.40 -15.27
C ALA A 428 1.28 32.01 -15.50
N SER A 429 0.06 31.95 -16.06
CA SER A 429 -0.66 30.71 -16.36
C SER A 429 -0.40 30.17 -17.77
N VAL A 430 0.28 30.95 -18.63
CA VAL A 430 0.58 30.58 -20.01
C VAL A 430 1.51 29.35 -20.03
N PRO A 431 1.17 28.29 -20.80
CA PRO A 431 2.06 27.16 -21.02
C PRO A 431 3.40 27.59 -21.63
N LEU A 432 4.50 27.12 -21.06
CA LEU A 432 5.85 27.45 -21.53
C LEU A 432 6.52 26.30 -22.29
N THR A 433 7.34 26.68 -23.27
CA THR A 433 8.38 25.80 -23.82
C THR A 433 9.48 25.57 -22.78
N ARG A 434 10.30 24.53 -22.96
CA ARG A 434 11.47 24.27 -22.10
C ARG A 434 12.41 25.47 -22.01
N ALA A 435 12.71 26.10 -23.14
CA ALA A 435 13.61 27.26 -23.19
C ALA A 435 13.03 28.47 -22.45
N ALA A 436 11.76 28.78 -22.65
CA ALA A 436 11.09 29.88 -21.98
C ALA A 436 10.98 29.66 -20.46
N ALA A 437 10.74 28.42 -20.02
CA ALA A 437 10.73 28.09 -18.59
C ALA A 437 12.12 28.30 -17.94
N ALA A 438 13.20 27.96 -18.65
CA ALA A 438 14.56 28.25 -18.17
C ALA A 438 14.82 29.76 -18.07
N SER A 439 14.46 30.55 -19.09
CA SER A 439 14.59 32.01 -19.03
C SER A 439 13.74 32.65 -17.91
N ALA A 440 12.52 32.17 -17.69
CA ALA A 440 11.67 32.64 -16.60
C ALA A 440 12.29 32.32 -15.23
N ASN A 441 12.90 31.14 -15.05
CA ASN A 441 13.62 30.77 -13.84
C ASN A 441 14.75 31.76 -13.53
N ASP A 442 15.60 32.06 -14.52
CA ASP A 442 16.73 32.98 -14.36
C ASP A 442 16.26 34.40 -13.96
N LEU A 443 15.21 34.91 -14.61
CA LEU A 443 14.63 36.21 -14.30
C LEU A 443 14.06 36.27 -12.88
N LEU A 444 13.29 35.24 -12.48
CA LEU A 444 12.70 35.15 -11.15
C LEU A 444 13.77 35.05 -10.07
N TRP A 445 14.82 34.25 -10.29
CA TRP A 445 15.92 34.15 -9.34
C TRP A 445 16.67 35.48 -9.19
N GLN A 446 16.96 36.17 -10.30
CA GLN A 446 17.62 37.47 -10.26
C GLN A 446 16.83 38.48 -9.40
N ASP A 447 15.53 38.67 -9.69
CA ASP A 447 14.66 39.59 -8.95
C ASP A 447 14.55 39.22 -7.45
N HIS A 448 14.50 37.91 -7.17
CA HIS A 448 14.46 37.39 -5.81
C HIS A 448 15.74 37.71 -5.04
N THR A 449 16.92 37.55 -5.66
CA THR A 449 18.19 37.92 -5.02
C THR A 449 18.29 39.41 -4.73
N GLU A 450 17.82 40.27 -5.65
CA GLU A 450 17.78 41.73 -5.45
C GLU A 450 16.84 42.10 -4.30
N THR A 451 15.67 41.46 -4.24
CA THR A 451 14.70 41.63 -3.16
C THR A 451 15.27 41.22 -1.81
N ILE A 452 15.96 40.10 -1.71
CA ILE A 452 16.61 39.65 -0.47
C ILE A 452 17.72 40.60 -0.05
N ARG A 453 18.56 41.06 -0.98
CA ARG A 453 19.60 42.06 -0.68
C ARG A 453 19.01 43.33 -0.08
N ARG A 454 17.87 43.81 -0.60
CA ARG A 454 17.19 44.99 -0.07
C ARG A 454 16.53 44.73 1.27
N THR A 455 15.76 43.65 1.40
CA THR A 455 14.84 43.43 2.52
C THR A 455 15.51 42.77 3.73
N ARG A 456 16.62 42.06 3.53
CA ARG A 456 17.32 41.28 4.58
C ARG A 456 18.75 41.77 4.89
N ALA A 457 19.16 42.93 4.36
CA ALA A 457 20.46 43.51 4.70
C ALA A 457 20.60 43.80 6.21
N ALA A 458 19.52 44.25 6.86
CA ALA A 458 19.53 44.60 8.28
C ALA A 458 19.81 43.38 9.18
N GLU A 459 19.17 42.24 8.92
CA GLU A 459 19.39 41.01 9.69
C GLU A 459 20.78 40.39 9.44
N MET A 460 21.33 40.55 8.24
CA MET A 460 22.71 40.16 7.97
C MET A 460 23.73 41.04 8.71
N LYS A 461 23.41 42.33 8.86
CA LYS A 461 24.23 43.29 9.62
C LYS A 461 24.16 43.04 11.13
N SER A 462 22.97 42.83 11.69
CA SER A 462 22.81 42.51 13.12
C SER A 462 23.23 41.08 13.46
N ARG A 463 23.22 40.19 12.47
CA ARG A 463 23.44 38.75 12.60
C ARG A 463 22.42 38.07 13.49
N GLU A 464 21.16 38.45 13.33
CA GLU A 464 20.03 37.92 14.09
C GLU A 464 18.87 37.61 13.15
N LEU A 465 18.35 36.39 13.22
CA LEU A 465 17.13 35.98 12.52
C LEU A 465 15.97 35.86 13.51
N THR A 466 14.77 36.27 13.11
CA THR A 466 13.58 36.22 13.98
C THR A 466 12.49 35.33 13.42
N ALA A 467 11.78 34.64 14.32
CA ALA A 467 10.59 33.85 14.04
C ALA A 467 9.56 34.09 15.16
N GLY A 468 8.60 34.98 14.91
CA GLY A 468 7.71 35.47 15.96
C GLY A 468 8.50 36.23 17.04
N ASN A 469 8.38 35.80 18.29
CA ASN A 469 9.11 36.36 19.43
C ASN A 469 10.48 35.68 19.68
N LEU A 470 10.85 34.70 18.86
CA LEU A 470 12.11 33.96 18.98
C LEU A 470 13.19 34.60 18.11
N THR A 471 14.40 34.71 18.65
CA THR A 471 15.56 35.26 17.95
C THR A 471 16.69 34.23 17.93
N MET A 472 17.27 34.01 16.74
CA MET A 472 18.43 33.17 16.49
C MET A 472 19.62 34.05 16.09
N PRO A 473 20.45 34.47 17.06
CA PRO A 473 21.74 35.05 16.74
C PRO A 473 22.59 34.06 15.94
N PHE A 474 23.39 34.54 15.00
CA PHE A 474 24.34 33.70 14.28
C PHE A 474 25.69 34.37 14.16
N PHE A 475 26.73 33.56 14.06
CA PHE A 475 28.06 33.98 13.70
C PHE A 475 28.40 33.35 12.34
N TYR A 476 29.12 34.07 11.49
CA TYR A 476 29.79 33.44 10.37
C TYR A 476 31.17 34.03 10.12
N LYS A 477 32.03 33.20 9.51
CA LYS A 477 33.37 33.55 9.03
C LYS A 477 33.65 32.82 7.72
N THR A 478 34.23 33.53 6.77
CA THR A 478 34.61 32.99 5.47
C THR A 478 36.07 32.54 5.45
N PHE A 479 36.33 31.41 4.82
CA PHE A 479 37.64 30.79 4.65
C PHE A 479 37.92 30.56 3.17
N GLY A 480 39.19 30.67 2.79
CA GLY A 480 39.66 30.41 1.42
C GLY A 480 39.09 31.34 0.35
N GLU A 481 39.58 31.16 -0.87
CA GLU A 481 39.06 31.85 -2.06
C GLU A 481 37.73 31.25 -2.50
N LYS A 482 36.86 32.08 -3.09
CA LYS A 482 35.55 31.64 -3.57
C LYS A 482 35.72 30.80 -4.84
N PRO A 483 35.25 29.54 -4.88
CA PRO A 483 35.24 28.75 -6.11
C PRO A 483 34.29 29.34 -7.16
N HIS A 484 34.54 29.04 -8.45
CA HIS A 484 33.68 29.48 -9.56
C HIS A 484 32.20 29.09 -9.35
N GLY A 485 31.95 27.88 -8.83
CA GLY A 485 30.60 27.38 -8.55
C GLY A 485 29.95 27.94 -7.29
N GLY A 486 30.60 28.85 -6.55
CA GLY A 486 30.14 29.34 -5.25
C GLY A 486 30.83 28.65 -4.07
N ARG A 487 30.67 29.23 -2.88
CA ARG A 487 31.32 28.76 -1.64
C ARG A 487 30.61 27.56 -1.04
N SER A 488 31.35 26.70 -0.35
CA SER A 488 30.76 25.74 0.59
C SER A 488 30.19 26.46 1.82
N MET A 489 29.24 25.85 2.52
CA MET A 489 28.73 26.36 3.80
C MET A 489 28.68 25.24 4.85
N TYR A 490 29.19 25.50 6.05
CA TYR A 490 29.19 24.56 7.16
C TYR A 490 28.45 25.16 8.34
N ILE A 491 27.27 24.62 8.66
CA ILE A 491 26.48 25.06 9.81
C ILE A 491 26.84 24.19 11.01
N SER A 492 27.31 24.83 12.09
CA SER A 492 27.92 24.18 13.25
C SER A 492 27.09 24.46 14.50
N LEU A 493 26.34 23.45 14.96
CA LEU A 493 25.38 23.54 16.06
C LEU A 493 26.06 23.38 17.42
N HIS A 494 25.80 24.32 18.33
CA HIS A 494 26.33 24.25 19.69
C HIS A 494 25.61 23.20 20.56
N GLY A 495 26.34 22.68 21.54
CA GLY A 495 25.81 21.82 22.61
C GLY A 495 25.09 22.58 23.73
N GLY A 496 24.76 21.91 24.83
CA GLY A 496 23.99 22.49 25.93
C GLY A 496 22.57 21.92 25.98
N GLY A 497 21.55 22.78 26.02
CA GLY A 497 20.15 22.37 26.13
C GLY A 497 19.74 21.95 27.53
N GLY A 498 18.54 22.36 27.94
CA GLY A 498 18.03 22.13 29.30
C GLY A 498 18.86 22.81 30.40
N ALA A 499 19.81 23.67 30.03
CA ALA A 499 20.77 24.34 30.90
C ALA A 499 20.48 25.86 30.98
N PRO A 500 21.01 26.57 31.99
CA PRO A 500 20.92 28.02 32.06
C PRO A 500 21.46 28.71 30.80
N LYS A 501 20.93 29.90 30.49
CA LYS A 501 21.30 30.67 29.30
C LYS A 501 22.82 30.87 29.18
N GLN A 502 23.50 31.18 30.27
CA GLN A 502 24.94 31.43 30.30
C GLN A 502 25.76 30.22 29.83
N VAL A 503 25.29 29.01 30.14
CA VAL A 503 25.93 27.77 29.69
C VAL A 503 25.75 27.59 28.18
N ASN A 504 24.53 27.78 27.68
CA ASN A 504 24.25 27.68 26.24
C ASN A 504 25.01 28.74 25.43
N ASP A 505 25.06 29.98 25.92
CA ASP A 505 25.83 31.06 25.30
C ASP A 505 27.33 30.71 25.29
N GLY A 506 27.87 30.16 26.38
CA GLY A 506 29.25 29.70 26.44
C GLY A 506 29.56 28.58 25.44
N GLN A 507 28.64 27.62 25.26
CA GLN A 507 28.76 26.58 24.23
C GLN A 507 28.72 27.17 22.82
N TRP A 508 27.87 28.17 22.58
CA TRP A 508 27.84 28.89 21.31
C TRP A 508 29.16 29.63 21.03
N GLU A 509 29.73 30.33 22.02
CA GLU A 509 31.04 30.98 21.89
C GLU A 509 32.16 29.98 21.58
N ASN A 510 32.12 28.79 22.19
CA ASN A 510 33.05 27.71 21.86
C ASN A 510 32.87 27.25 20.40
N GLN A 511 31.62 27.05 19.96
CA GLN A 511 31.30 26.57 18.62
C GLN A 511 31.83 27.48 17.52
N LYS A 512 31.87 28.81 17.73
CA LYS A 512 32.39 29.80 16.76
C LYS A 512 33.85 29.56 16.35
N LYS A 513 34.63 28.90 17.20
CA LYS A 513 36.09 28.73 17.08
C LYS A 513 36.52 27.26 17.08
N LEU A 514 35.57 26.33 17.09
CA LEU A 514 35.86 24.91 17.24
C LEU A 514 36.57 24.31 16.02
N TYR A 515 36.18 24.73 14.81
CA TYR A 515 36.72 24.21 13.56
C TYR A 515 37.28 25.30 12.64
N THR A 516 38.17 24.90 11.76
CA THR A 516 38.72 25.70 10.66
C THR A 516 38.42 24.99 9.34
N LEU A 517 38.28 25.76 8.26
CA LEU A 517 38.01 25.24 6.93
C LEU A 517 39.15 25.65 5.99
N ASP A 518 39.41 24.82 4.97
CA ASP A 518 40.23 25.22 3.82
C ASP A 518 39.47 26.23 2.95
N GLU A 519 38.17 25.97 2.70
CA GLU A 519 37.26 26.82 1.95
C GLU A 519 35.85 26.78 2.55
N GLY A 520 35.16 27.93 2.53
CA GLY A 520 33.73 28.02 2.75
C GLY A 520 33.32 29.03 3.79
N VAL A 521 32.01 29.13 4.01
CA VAL A 521 31.38 29.94 5.04
C VAL A 521 31.09 29.05 6.25
N TYR A 522 31.83 29.25 7.34
CA TYR A 522 31.56 28.59 8.62
C TYR A 522 30.50 29.39 9.37
N VAL A 523 29.39 28.78 9.73
CA VAL A 523 28.25 29.42 10.39
C VAL A 523 27.97 28.72 11.72
N ALA A 524 27.90 29.48 12.81
CA ALA A 524 27.53 28.99 14.14
C ALA A 524 26.27 29.73 14.62
N PRO A 525 25.06 29.17 14.46
CA PRO A 525 23.85 29.74 15.03
C PRO A 525 23.77 29.46 16.54
N ARG A 526 23.11 30.35 17.29
CA ARG A 526 22.67 30.12 18.67
C ARG A 526 21.19 29.79 18.66
N ALA A 527 20.81 28.61 19.11
CA ALA A 527 19.40 28.21 19.08
C ALA A 527 18.53 29.20 19.87
N PRO A 528 17.30 29.51 19.42
CA PRO A 528 16.49 30.55 20.06
C PRO A 528 16.13 30.27 21.53
N THR A 529 15.98 29.00 21.90
CA THR A 529 15.60 28.58 23.26
C THR A 529 16.77 27.93 24.00
N ASN A 530 16.56 27.65 25.29
CA ASN A 530 17.48 26.84 26.11
C ASN A 530 16.83 25.48 26.49
N THR A 531 15.79 25.06 25.78
CA THR A 531 15.09 23.79 26.07
C THR A 531 16.00 22.60 25.81
N TRP A 532 15.70 21.44 26.40
CA TRP A 532 16.50 20.23 26.21
C TRP A 532 16.57 19.80 24.73
N ASN A 533 15.52 20.08 23.95
CA ASN A 533 15.38 19.79 22.53
C ASN A 533 15.57 21.04 21.64
N LEU A 534 16.45 21.97 22.03
CA LEU A 534 16.57 23.30 21.42
C LEU A 534 16.57 23.32 19.87
N TRP A 535 17.22 22.35 19.22
CA TRP A 535 17.35 22.22 17.77
C TRP A 535 16.22 21.43 17.08
N HIS A 536 15.35 20.77 17.84
CA HIS A 536 14.27 19.94 17.30
C HIS A 536 12.97 20.72 17.11
N GLN A 537 12.84 21.94 17.65
CA GLN A 537 11.57 22.67 17.64
C GLN A 537 11.19 23.16 16.23
N GLY A 538 9.90 23.18 15.90
CA GLY A 538 9.43 23.49 14.53
C GLY A 538 9.78 24.88 13.98
N HIS A 539 10.14 25.86 14.82
CA HIS A 539 10.60 27.16 14.34
C HIS A 539 12.03 27.13 13.75
N ILE A 540 12.79 26.07 14.03
CA ILE A 540 14.18 25.91 13.56
C ILE A 540 14.22 25.81 12.04
N ASP A 541 13.30 25.07 11.41
CA ASP A 541 13.31 24.83 9.96
C ASP A 541 13.23 26.12 9.16
N GLY A 542 12.27 26.99 9.48
CA GLY A 542 12.11 28.28 8.81
C GLY A 542 13.29 29.22 9.03
N LEU A 543 13.93 29.17 10.21
CA LEU A 543 15.13 29.94 10.50
C LEU A 543 16.34 29.44 9.71
N PHE A 544 16.49 28.13 9.53
CA PHE A 544 17.55 27.54 8.71
C PHE A 544 17.32 27.80 7.22
N ASP A 545 16.08 27.66 6.75
CA ASP A 545 15.69 27.99 5.39
C ASP A 545 16.08 29.45 5.05
N ARG A 546 15.74 30.40 5.94
CA ARG A 546 16.12 31.81 5.82
C ARG A 546 17.62 32.05 5.90
N LEU A 547 18.32 31.37 6.81
CA LEU A 547 19.77 31.48 6.98
C LEU A 547 20.53 31.01 5.74
N ILE A 548 20.17 29.84 5.21
CA ILE A 548 20.80 29.26 4.01
C ILE A 548 20.59 30.20 2.82
N GLU A 549 19.35 30.64 2.61
CA GLU A 549 19.00 31.56 1.54
C GLU A 549 19.78 32.87 1.63
N ASN A 550 19.92 33.44 2.83
CA ASN A 550 20.74 34.62 3.03
C ASN A 550 22.21 34.36 2.67
N MET A 551 22.79 33.23 3.07
CA MET A 551 24.19 32.92 2.75
C MET A 551 24.40 32.67 1.25
N VAL A 552 23.41 32.11 0.55
CA VAL A 552 23.43 32.00 -0.92
C VAL A 552 23.49 33.40 -1.56
N VAL A 553 22.68 34.34 -1.09
CA VAL A 553 22.56 35.68 -1.70
C VAL A 553 23.71 36.62 -1.34
N PHE A 554 24.13 36.65 -0.07
CA PHE A 554 25.09 37.61 0.46
C PHE A 554 26.53 37.09 0.41
N GLU A 555 26.76 35.80 0.65
CA GLU A 555 28.10 35.20 0.68
C GLU A 555 28.42 34.37 -0.57
N GLY A 556 27.45 34.22 -1.48
CA GLY A 556 27.62 33.45 -2.71
C GLY A 556 27.85 31.96 -2.44
N VAL A 557 27.18 31.42 -1.42
CA VAL A 557 27.15 29.99 -1.12
C VAL A 557 26.48 29.23 -2.27
N ASN A 558 27.06 28.10 -2.64
CA ASN A 558 26.42 27.14 -3.53
C ASN A 558 25.42 26.30 -2.72
N PRO A 559 24.11 26.32 -3.05
CA PRO A 559 23.10 25.57 -2.30
C PRO A 559 23.30 24.05 -2.36
N ASP A 560 24.10 23.54 -3.31
CA ASP A 560 24.45 22.12 -3.40
C ASP A 560 25.68 21.73 -2.55
N HIS A 561 26.30 22.68 -1.84
CA HIS A 561 27.46 22.49 -0.95
C HIS A 561 27.19 23.02 0.46
N VAL A 562 26.00 22.75 0.99
CA VAL A 562 25.60 23.09 2.36
C VAL A 562 25.71 21.86 3.25
N TYR A 563 26.45 21.98 4.35
CA TYR A 563 26.78 20.91 5.27
C TYR A 563 26.28 21.24 6.68
N LEU A 564 25.73 20.25 7.38
CA LEU A 564 25.23 20.40 8.74
C LEU A 564 26.09 19.60 9.73
N MET A 565 26.58 20.22 10.79
CA MET A 565 27.37 19.54 11.81
C MET A 565 27.06 20.07 13.21
N GLY A 566 27.35 19.29 14.24
CA GLY A 566 26.97 19.69 15.60
C GLY A 566 27.54 18.80 16.68
N TYR A 567 27.80 19.39 17.85
CA TYR A 567 28.45 18.71 18.96
C TYR A 567 27.50 18.59 20.17
N SER A 568 27.47 17.43 20.84
CA SER A 568 26.63 17.19 22.02
C SER A 568 25.14 17.39 21.71
N ALA A 569 24.41 18.27 22.41
CA ALA A 569 23.04 18.63 22.04
C ALA A 569 22.92 19.19 20.60
N GLY A 570 24.00 19.79 20.06
CA GLY A 570 24.08 20.12 18.65
C GLY A 570 24.13 18.88 17.76
N GLY A 571 24.79 17.81 18.21
CA GLY A 571 24.76 16.49 17.59
C GLY A 571 23.37 15.84 17.66
N ASP A 572 22.65 15.99 18.78
CA ASP A 572 21.24 15.59 18.87
C ASP A 572 20.42 16.35 17.80
N GLY A 573 20.69 17.64 17.63
CA GLY A 573 20.12 18.46 16.56
C GLY A 573 20.44 17.95 15.15
N VAL A 574 21.67 17.52 14.89
CA VAL A 574 22.05 16.93 13.59
C VAL A 574 21.27 15.66 13.32
N TYR A 575 21.13 14.77 14.31
CA TYR A 575 20.33 13.55 14.15
C TYR A 575 18.90 13.87 13.71
N GLN A 576 18.29 14.91 14.26
CA GLN A 576 16.91 15.33 13.99
C GLN A 576 16.78 16.09 12.66
N LEU A 577 17.66 17.04 12.39
CA LEU A 577 17.57 17.95 11.23
C LEU A 577 18.08 17.32 9.94
N ALA A 578 19.09 16.44 10.00
CA ALA A 578 19.67 15.82 8.81
C ALA A 578 18.66 14.99 7.99
N PRO A 579 17.89 14.04 8.56
CA PRO A 579 16.88 13.30 7.81
C PRO A 579 15.66 14.14 7.45
N ARG A 580 15.28 15.09 8.33
CA ARG A 580 14.06 15.91 8.20
C ARG A 580 14.16 17.00 7.15
N MET A 581 15.36 17.57 6.99
CA MET A 581 15.67 18.62 6.00
C MET A 581 16.70 18.13 4.97
N ALA A 582 16.73 16.82 4.67
CA ALA A 582 17.73 16.21 3.79
C ALA A 582 17.81 16.84 2.39
N ASP A 583 16.76 17.52 1.93
CA ASP A 583 16.74 18.27 0.67
C ASP A 583 17.50 19.61 0.72
N ARG A 584 18.08 19.97 1.88
CA ARG A 584 18.99 21.12 2.05
C ARG A 584 20.46 20.74 2.11
N TRP A 585 20.79 19.49 2.42
CA TRP A 585 22.15 19.09 2.80
C TRP A 585 22.86 18.33 1.68
N ALA A 586 24.14 18.59 1.50
CA ALA A 586 25.04 17.72 0.76
C ALA A 586 25.55 16.57 1.64
N ALA A 587 25.89 16.89 2.90
CA ALA A 587 26.25 15.93 3.93
C ALA A 587 25.98 16.50 5.33
N ALA A 588 25.95 15.63 6.32
CA ALA A 588 25.87 16.00 7.72
C ALA A 588 26.83 15.20 8.61
N ALA A 589 27.28 15.78 9.71
CA ALA A 589 28.16 15.14 10.69
C ALA A 589 27.65 15.33 12.12
N MET A 590 27.34 14.22 12.77
CA MET A 590 26.92 14.20 14.16
C MET A 590 28.12 13.90 15.06
N MET A 591 28.36 14.76 16.06
CA MET A 591 29.45 14.57 17.03
C MET A 591 28.90 14.49 18.46
N ALA A 592 29.17 13.36 19.13
CA ALA A 592 28.82 13.11 20.54
C ALA A 592 27.34 13.39 20.92
N GLY A 593 26.42 13.21 19.98
CA GLY A 593 24.98 13.36 20.17
C GLY A 593 24.24 12.03 20.35
N HIS A 594 22.93 12.13 20.54
CA HIS A 594 21.99 11.04 20.72
C HIS A 594 20.77 11.24 19.79
N PRO A 595 20.33 10.20 19.06
CA PRO A 595 19.26 10.31 18.06
C PRO A 595 17.86 10.38 18.66
N ASN A 596 17.71 10.07 19.95
CA ASN A 596 16.40 9.87 20.59
C ASN A 596 15.55 8.88 19.77
N GLU A 597 14.36 9.29 19.34
CA GLU A 597 13.43 8.50 18.54
C GLU A 597 13.62 8.60 17.01
N THR A 598 14.59 9.39 16.52
CA THR A 598 14.73 9.65 15.08
C THR A 598 15.06 8.40 14.27
N SER A 599 14.51 8.35 13.06
CA SER A 599 14.79 7.29 12.09
C SER A 599 15.89 7.70 11.10
N PRO A 600 16.84 6.81 10.75
CA PRO A 600 17.82 7.06 9.69
C PRO A 600 17.23 7.04 8.28
N LEU A 601 15.97 6.62 8.10
CA LEU A 601 15.38 6.39 6.77
C LEU A 601 15.42 7.63 5.86
N GLY A 602 15.25 8.83 6.42
CA GLY A 602 15.32 10.10 5.68
C GLY A 602 16.71 10.49 5.21
N LEU A 603 17.77 9.82 5.67
CA LEU A 603 19.16 10.11 5.29
C LEU A 603 19.55 9.53 3.92
N ARG A 604 18.65 8.83 3.23
CA ARG A 604 18.96 8.08 2.02
C ARG A 604 19.84 8.85 1.03
N ASN A 605 19.52 10.12 0.81
CA ASN A 605 20.05 10.93 -0.29
C ASN A 605 21.16 11.91 0.14
N ILE A 606 21.66 11.81 1.37
CA ILE A 606 22.77 12.64 1.85
C ILE A 606 23.86 11.77 2.48
N ALA A 607 25.09 12.25 2.49
CA ALA A 607 26.15 11.57 3.23
C ALA A 607 26.06 11.90 4.73
N PHE A 608 26.19 10.90 5.60
CA PHE A 608 26.06 11.08 7.05
C PHE A 608 27.25 10.52 7.84
N ALA A 609 27.96 11.38 8.56
CA ALA A 609 29.06 11.00 9.45
C ALA A 609 28.60 10.95 10.92
N LEU A 610 29.12 10.00 11.68
CA LEU A 610 28.92 9.92 13.14
C LEU A 610 30.24 9.70 13.88
N HIS A 611 30.49 10.55 14.86
CA HIS A 611 31.73 10.59 15.66
C HIS A 611 31.40 10.59 17.15
N VAL A 612 31.77 9.54 17.89
CA VAL A 612 31.43 9.39 19.31
C VAL A 612 32.58 8.78 20.11
N GLY A 613 32.78 9.22 21.35
CA GLY A 613 33.80 8.63 22.23
C GLY A 613 33.36 7.25 22.73
N GLY A 614 34.26 6.26 22.70
CA GLY A 614 33.97 4.92 23.20
C GLY A 614 33.65 4.88 24.70
N ARG A 615 34.08 5.91 25.45
CA ARG A 615 33.78 6.12 26.87
C ARG A 615 32.65 7.15 27.11
N ASP A 616 32.03 7.69 26.06
CA ASP A 616 30.86 8.57 26.19
C ASP A 616 29.60 7.72 26.46
N ALA A 617 29.49 7.25 27.70
CA ALA A 617 28.42 6.35 28.14
C ALA A 617 27.14 7.10 28.59
N ALA A 618 27.17 8.43 28.66
CA ALA A 618 25.99 9.22 29.02
C ALA A 618 24.87 8.94 28.00
N TYR A 619 23.67 8.62 28.50
CA TYR A 619 22.52 8.24 27.68
C TYR A 619 22.79 7.07 26.71
N ASN A 620 23.79 6.22 27.01
CA ASN A 620 24.26 5.15 26.14
C ASN A 620 24.72 5.62 24.74
N ARG A 621 25.17 6.87 24.57
CA ARG A 621 25.59 7.43 23.27
C ARG A 621 26.55 6.54 22.49
N ASN A 622 27.59 6.03 23.15
CA ASN A 622 28.55 5.12 22.52
C ASN A 622 27.91 3.84 21.95
N LYS A 623 26.96 3.23 22.66
CA LYS A 623 26.24 2.03 22.21
C LYS A 623 25.29 2.37 21.07
N VAL A 624 24.50 3.44 21.21
CA VAL A 624 23.52 3.88 20.21
C VAL A 624 24.22 4.30 18.90
N ALA A 625 25.40 4.91 18.99
CA ALA A 625 26.23 5.20 17.81
C ALA A 625 26.64 3.92 17.07
N GLY A 626 27.01 2.86 17.79
CA GLY A 626 27.31 1.54 17.22
C GLY A 626 26.09 0.89 16.57
N GLU A 627 24.92 1.01 17.19
CA GLU A 627 23.66 0.54 16.61
C GLU A 627 23.31 1.30 15.32
N TRP A 628 23.49 2.62 15.31
CA TRP A 628 23.28 3.45 14.13
C TRP A 628 24.26 3.13 13.00
N GLN A 629 25.54 2.90 13.33
CA GLN A 629 26.53 2.42 12.37
C GLN A 629 26.05 1.13 11.70
N LYS A 630 25.54 0.16 12.47
CA LYS A 630 25.00 -1.08 11.92
C LYS A 630 23.75 -0.83 11.06
N LYS A 631 22.80 -0.03 11.54
CA LYS A 631 21.56 0.32 10.81
C LYS A 631 21.86 0.96 9.46
N LEU A 632 22.78 1.93 9.41
CA LEU A 632 23.20 2.59 8.18
C LEU A 632 23.90 1.62 7.22
N ALA A 633 24.76 0.73 7.74
CA ALA A 633 25.39 -0.31 6.92
C ALA A 633 24.37 -1.31 6.34
N ASP A 634 23.36 -1.70 7.11
CA ASP A 634 22.30 -2.59 6.64
C ASP A 634 21.39 -1.91 5.61
N LEU A 635 21.05 -0.63 5.82
CA LEU A 635 20.30 0.18 4.86
C LEU A 635 21.06 0.37 3.55
N GLN A 636 22.34 0.73 3.61
CA GLN A 636 23.19 0.87 2.42
C GLN A 636 23.37 -0.47 1.70
N ARG A 637 23.45 -1.60 2.43
CA ARG A 637 23.51 -2.92 1.79
C ARG A 637 22.24 -3.25 1.00
N ALA A 638 21.09 -2.83 1.50
CA ALA A 638 19.80 -3.01 0.83
C ALA A 638 19.56 -1.99 -0.31
N ASP A 639 20.20 -0.82 -0.23
CA ASP A 639 20.11 0.27 -1.20
C ASP A 639 21.53 0.85 -1.45
N PRO A 640 22.35 0.21 -2.32
CA PRO A 640 23.77 0.54 -2.48
C PRO A 640 24.07 2.00 -2.86
N ASP A 641 23.13 2.64 -3.54
CA ASP A 641 23.22 4.04 -3.98
C ASP A 641 22.78 5.04 -2.89
N GLY A 642 22.26 4.55 -1.76
CA GLY A 642 21.76 5.35 -0.65
C GLY A 642 22.55 5.19 0.64
N TYR A 643 22.24 6.04 1.63
CA TYR A 643 22.75 5.92 3.00
C TYR A 643 24.28 5.91 3.11
N ILE A 644 24.96 6.70 2.27
CA ILE A 644 26.41 6.89 2.33
C ILE A 644 26.78 7.37 3.73
N HIS A 645 27.62 6.62 4.44
CA HIS A 645 27.94 6.94 5.83
C HIS A 645 29.40 6.70 6.19
N SER A 646 29.82 7.38 7.26
CA SER A 646 31.10 7.16 7.93
C SER A 646 30.87 7.13 9.43
N ALA A 647 31.38 6.11 10.11
CA ALA A 647 31.16 5.92 11.54
C ALA A 647 32.46 5.66 12.27
N LYS A 648 32.75 6.53 13.26
CA LYS A 648 33.97 6.43 14.08
C LYS A 648 33.65 6.54 15.56
N ILE A 649 33.82 5.41 16.26
CA ILE A 649 33.75 5.32 17.71
C ILE A 649 35.19 5.27 18.24
N TYR A 650 35.59 6.26 19.05
CA TYR A 650 36.98 6.46 19.48
C TYR A 650 37.23 5.78 20.84
N PRO A 651 37.86 4.60 20.95
CA PRO A 651 37.81 3.76 22.15
C PRO A 651 38.30 4.45 23.45
N GLY A 652 39.28 5.34 23.34
CA GLY A 652 39.87 6.05 24.48
C GLY A 652 39.20 7.37 24.86
N LYS A 653 38.30 7.92 24.02
CA LYS A 653 37.73 9.25 24.21
C LYS A 653 36.42 9.21 24.99
N GLY A 654 36.20 10.22 25.82
CA GLY A 654 34.92 10.48 26.49
C GLY A 654 34.01 11.37 25.63
N HIS A 655 33.19 12.20 26.27
CA HIS A 655 32.29 13.11 25.57
C HIS A 655 33.03 14.13 24.69
N TRP A 656 34.23 14.57 25.11
CA TRP A 656 35.10 15.43 24.32
C TRP A 656 36.07 14.60 23.47
N LEU A 657 36.13 14.88 22.17
CA LEU A 657 36.89 14.11 21.17
C LEU A 657 38.24 14.75 20.82
N ASP A 658 38.64 15.83 21.50
CA ASP A 658 39.89 16.57 21.26
C ASP A 658 40.08 17.02 19.79
N ARG A 659 38.96 17.34 19.12
CA ARG A 659 38.88 17.72 17.69
C ARG A 659 39.27 16.62 16.70
N GLU A 660 39.43 15.37 17.13
CA GLU A 660 39.65 14.27 16.18
C GLU A 660 38.44 14.02 15.26
N ASP A 661 37.28 14.55 15.62
CA ASP A 661 36.05 14.59 14.83
C ASP A 661 36.07 15.65 13.73
N ALA A 662 37.01 16.60 13.72
CA ALA A 662 37.23 17.53 12.61
C ALA A 662 37.54 16.80 11.29
N ALA A 663 37.95 15.52 11.35
CA ALA A 663 38.10 14.65 10.18
C ALA A 663 36.80 14.49 9.36
N ALA A 664 35.62 14.78 9.94
CA ALA A 664 34.35 14.79 9.23
C ALA A 664 34.28 15.89 8.16
N ILE A 665 34.96 17.03 8.35
CA ILE A 665 34.88 18.19 7.45
C ILE A 665 35.43 17.85 6.05
N PRO A 666 36.69 17.40 5.88
CA PRO A 666 37.20 17.03 4.55
C PRO A 666 36.52 15.77 3.98
N TRP A 667 35.81 14.98 4.80
CA TRP A 667 34.97 13.89 4.31
C TRP A 667 33.66 14.42 3.71
N MET A 668 32.93 15.25 4.46
CA MET A 668 31.69 15.90 4.00
C MET A 668 31.90 16.69 2.71
N ALA A 669 33.02 17.42 2.60
CA ALA A 669 33.36 18.24 1.43
C ALA A 669 33.42 17.46 0.10
N LYS A 670 33.55 16.14 0.14
CA LYS A 670 33.55 15.27 -1.06
C LYS A 670 32.15 15.01 -1.62
N HIS A 671 31.12 15.37 -0.87
CA HIS A 671 29.74 15.12 -1.22
C HIS A 671 29.05 16.39 -1.69
N ARG A 672 28.12 16.22 -2.63
CA ARG A 672 27.30 17.27 -3.23
C ARG A 672 25.84 16.88 -3.10
N ARG A 673 24.98 17.84 -2.80
CA ARG A 673 23.53 17.64 -2.74
C ARG A 673 23.00 17.23 -4.10
N ASN A 674 22.12 16.24 -4.13
CA ASN A 674 21.25 15.99 -5.27
C ASN A 674 19.85 16.59 -4.98
N PRO A 675 19.45 17.71 -5.60
CA PRO A 675 18.12 18.29 -5.39
C PRO A 675 16.99 17.45 -6.00
N PHE A 676 17.32 16.54 -6.93
CA PHE A 676 16.37 15.74 -7.70
C PHE A 676 16.71 14.24 -7.65
N PRO A 677 16.75 13.62 -6.46
CA PRO A 677 17.02 12.20 -6.36
C PRO A 677 15.90 11.40 -7.05
N THR A 678 16.29 10.35 -7.79
CA THR A 678 15.33 9.44 -8.44
C THR A 678 14.59 8.58 -7.42
N ARG A 679 15.15 8.33 -6.25
CA ARG A 679 14.48 7.65 -5.14
C ARG A 679 14.44 8.51 -3.88
N ILE A 680 13.28 8.62 -3.27
CA ILE A 680 13.02 9.32 -2.02
C ILE A 680 12.49 8.33 -0.99
N VAL A 681 12.97 8.45 0.25
CA VAL A 681 12.35 7.84 1.43
C VAL A 681 12.04 8.98 2.40
N TRP A 682 10.78 9.39 2.44
CA TRP A 682 10.31 10.46 3.29
C TRP A 682 9.69 9.87 4.56
N LYS A 683 10.43 9.93 5.66
CA LYS A 683 9.94 9.54 6.99
C LYS A 683 9.68 10.78 7.82
N GLN A 684 8.43 11.02 8.20
CA GLN A 684 8.05 12.14 9.07
C GLN A 684 8.52 11.89 10.51
N ASP A 685 8.99 12.95 11.17
CA ASP A 685 9.23 12.96 12.63
C ASP A 685 7.98 13.47 13.38
N ASP A 686 8.08 13.73 14.68
CA ASP A 686 7.04 14.43 15.45
C ASP A 686 6.89 15.91 15.01
N VAL A 687 7.99 16.56 14.62
CA VAL A 687 7.95 17.83 13.89
C VAL A 687 7.74 17.57 12.40
N VAL A 688 6.46 17.57 12.03
CA VAL A 688 6.03 17.30 10.66
C VAL A 688 6.36 18.46 9.72
N HIS A 689 6.62 18.12 8.46
CA HIS A 689 6.83 19.08 7.38
C HIS A 689 6.02 18.70 6.14
N LYS A 690 5.73 19.69 5.29
CA LYS A 690 4.86 19.52 4.12
C LYS A 690 5.61 19.21 2.84
N ARG A 691 6.92 19.41 2.80
CA ARG A 691 7.72 19.23 1.59
C ARG A 691 8.93 18.38 1.90
N PHE A 692 9.28 17.53 0.94
CA PHE A 692 10.55 16.83 0.94
C PHE A 692 10.98 16.60 -0.51
N TYR A 693 12.10 17.20 -0.91
CA TYR A 693 12.54 17.24 -2.31
C TYR A 693 11.42 17.76 -3.24
N TRP A 694 10.96 16.92 -4.16
CA TRP A 694 9.95 17.19 -5.18
C TRP A 694 8.54 16.73 -4.79
N LEU A 695 8.32 16.34 -3.53
CA LEU A 695 7.02 15.96 -2.98
C LEU A 695 6.44 17.05 -2.07
N LEU A 696 5.14 17.29 -2.18
CA LEU A 696 4.40 18.25 -1.35
C LEU A 696 3.06 17.68 -0.84
N LEU A 697 2.85 17.79 0.47
CA LEU A 697 1.62 17.47 1.20
C LEU A 697 0.83 18.74 1.54
N GLN A 698 -0.48 18.58 1.68
CA GLN A 698 -1.30 19.55 2.41
C GLN A 698 -1.03 19.44 3.92
N GLN A 699 -1.26 20.53 4.66
CA GLN A 699 -0.92 20.60 6.09
C GLN A 699 -1.60 19.50 6.90
N GLU A 700 -2.86 19.25 6.61
CA GLU A 700 -3.73 18.27 7.25
C GLU A 700 -3.32 16.82 6.97
N HIS A 701 -2.51 16.58 5.93
CA HIS A 701 -2.02 15.25 5.57
C HIS A 701 -0.63 14.93 6.13
N ALA A 702 0.08 15.93 6.66
CA ALA A 702 1.39 15.74 7.27
C ALA A 702 1.23 15.08 8.65
N LYS A 703 1.32 13.75 8.70
CA LYS A 703 1.17 12.95 9.92
C LYS A 703 2.53 12.51 10.47
N ALA A 704 2.71 12.63 11.78
CA ALA A 704 3.93 12.16 12.44
C ALA A 704 4.16 10.68 12.15
N ARG A 705 5.43 10.30 11.94
CA ARG A 705 5.87 8.92 11.65
C ARG A 705 5.36 8.32 10.33
N ALA A 706 4.56 9.04 9.54
CA ALA A 706 4.16 8.60 8.21
C ALA A 706 5.38 8.40 7.29
N GLU A 707 5.24 7.49 6.35
CA GLU A 707 6.30 7.14 5.40
C GLU A 707 5.77 7.19 3.97
N ILE A 708 6.50 7.91 3.11
CA ILE A 708 6.24 7.99 1.67
C ILE A 708 7.53 7.61 0.96
N ARG A 709 7.49 6.61 0.08
CA ARG A 709 8.58 6.28 -0.83
C ARG A 709 8.18 6.67 -2.24
N ALA A 710 9.13 7.22 -2.98
CA ALA A 710 8.91 7.62 -4.35
C ALA A 710 10.10 7.25 -5.21
N ASP A 711 9.83 6.75 -6.42
CA ASP A 711 10.81 6.28 -7.39
C ASP A 711 10.50 6.89 -8.76
N ILE A 712 11.54 7.34 -9.47
CA ILE A 712 11.46 7.81 -10.85
C ILE A 712 12.22 6.83 -11.73
N GLU A 713 11.52 6.27 -12.72
CA GLU A 713 12.06 5.38 -13.74
C GLU A 713 11.58 5.82 -15.12
N GLY A 714 12.47 6.43 -15.91
CA GLY A 714 12.09 7.01 -17.21
C GLY A 714 11.03 8.11 -17.04
N GLN A 715 9.85 7.94 -17.65
CA GLN A 715 8.71 8.86 -17.55
C GLN A 715 7.68 8.46 -16.48
N ASN A 716 8.00 7.47 -15.64
CA ASN A 716 7.11 6.96 -14.60
C ASN A 716 7.56 7.39 -13.20
N ILE A 717 6.60 7.82 -12.39
CA ILE A 717 6.79 8.14 -10.97
C ILE A 717 5.98 7.14 -10.14
N ALA A 718 6.66 6.23 -9.45
CA ALA A 718 6.02 5.28 -8.54
C ALA A 718 6.03 5.82 -7.11
N ILE A 719 4.86 5.82 -6.46
CA ILE A 719 4.66 6.26 -5.08
C ILE A 719 4.18 5.06 -4.25
N ARG A 720 4.81 4.84 -3.09
CA ARG A 720 4.38 3.90 -2.06
C ARG A 720 4.11 4.65 -0.77
N ALA A 721 2.89 4.54 -0.27
CA ALA A 721 2.49 5.17 0.99
C ALA A 721 1.29 4.43 1.58
N ALA A 722 1.19 4.44 2.91
CA ALA A 722 -0.02 4.08 3.62
C ALA A 722 -0.84 5.35 3.92
N ASP A 723 -2.17 5.27 3.80
CA ASP A 723 -3.13 6.28 4.27
C ASP A 723 -2.84 7.73 3.83
N LEU A 724 -2.51 7.92 2.56
CA LEU A 724 -2.20 9.22 1.97
C LEU A 724 -3.39 9.70 1.12
N PRO A 725 -4.08 10.81 1.45
CA PRO A 725 -5.28 11.25 0.70
C PRO A 725 -4.98 12.09 -0.56
N ALA A 726 -3.91 12.88 -0.53
CA ALA A 726 -3.47 13.64 -1.68
C ALA A 726 -1.98 13.97 -1.59
N LEU A 727 -1.33 14.02 -2.75
CA LEU A 727 0.07 14.38 -2.90
C LEU A 727 0.23 15.28 -4.13
N THR A 728 1.07 16.30 -4.02
CA THR A 728 1.50 17.10 -5.18
C THR A 728 2.92 16.71 -5.52
N ILE A 729 3.14 16.33 -6.78
CA ILE A 729 4.45 15.98 -7.33
C ILE A 729 4.93 17.15 -8.18
N ARG A 730 6.10 17.69 -7.85
CA ARG A 730 6.71 18.84 -8.51
C ARG A 730 7.80 18.37 -9.44
N ILE A 731 7.77 18.80 -10.69
CA ILE A 731 8.71 18.29 -11.71
C ILE A 731 9.25 19.43 -12.58
N ASN A 732 10.44 19.20 -13.10
CA ASN A 732 11.13 20.08 -14.03
C ASN A 732 11.85 19.24 -15.10
N ASP A 733 12.44 19.94 -16.08
CA ASP A 733 13.14 19.35 -17.22
C ASP A 733 14.51 18.72 -16.91
N GLU A 734 15.03 18.86 -15.68
CA GLU A 734 16.19 18.10 -15.22
C GLU A 734 15.79 16.68 -14.76
N MET A 735 14.52 16.48 -14.39
CA MET A 735 14.00 15.21 -13.89
C MET A 735 13.39 14.34 -14.99
N LEU A 736 12.55 14.94 -15.83
CA LEU A 736 11.68 14.25 -16.79
C LEU A 736 11.55 15.07 -18.09
N ASP A 737 11.22 14.41 -19.20
CA ASP A 737 10.82 15.09 -20.42
C ASP A 737 9.34 15.50 -20.31
N LEU A 738 9.10 16.78 -20.01
CA LEU A 738 7.74 17.28 -19.79
C LEU A 738 6.95 17.46 -21.10
N ASP A 739 7.60 17.32 -22.28
CA ASP A 739 6.93 17.31 -23.58
C ASP A 739 6.34 15.94 -23.92
N ARG A 740 6.68 14.91 -23.12
CA ARG A 740 6.12 13.55 -23.19
C ARG A 740 5.14 13.28 -22.04
N PRO A 741 4.20 12.34 -22.22
CA PRO A 741 3.36 11.89 -21.11
C PRO A 741 4.20 11.40 -19.93
N VAL A 742 3.76 11.73 -18.72
CA VAL A 742 4.25 11.26 -17.43
C VAL A 742 3.18 10.38 -16.82
N THR A 743 3.57 9.24 -16.27
CA THR A 743 2.68 8.37 -15.50
C THR A 743 3.01 8.46 -14.02
N ILE A 744 1.97 8.41 -13.18
CA ILE A 744 2.13 8.30 -11.73
C ILE A 744 1.36 7.08 -11.25
N THR A 745 2.03 6.17 -10.56
CA THR A 745 1.42 5.00 -9.93
C THR A 745 1.48 5.11 -8.42
N LEU A 746 0.38 4.90 -7.71
CA LEU A 746 0.31 4.78 -6.26
C LEU A 746 0.05 3.31 -5.88
N ASN A 747 0.94 2.69 -5.11
CA ASN A 747 0.78 1.29 -4.68
C ASN A 747 0.40 0.36 -5.86
N ASP A 748 1.14 0.48 -6.98
CA ASP A 748 0.92 -0.20 -8.29
C ASP A 748 -0.32 0.23 -9.08
N ARG A 749 -1.15 1.14 -8.57
CA ARG A 749 -2.32 1.67 -9.27
C ARG A 749 -1.97 2.94 -10.05
N LEU A 750 -2.22 2.97 -11.35
CA LEU A 750 -2.14 4.20 -12.14
C LEU A 750 -3.13 5.25 -11.61
N VAL A 751 -2.62 6.40 -11.15
CA VAL A 751 -3.42 7.52 -10.62
C VAL A 751 -3.37 8.77 -11.50
N PHE A 752 -2.36 8.87 -12.38
CA PHE A 752 -2.23 9.94 -13.37
C PHE A 752 -1.51 9.43 -14.62
N GLU A 753 -1.98 9.84 -15.78
CA GLU A 753 -1.31 9.68 -17.08
C GLU A 753 -1.61 10.94 -17.90
N GLY A 754 -0.58 11.69 -18.28
CA GLY A 754 -0.75 12.92 -19.03
C GLY A 754 0.54 13.73 -19.14
N ARG A 755 0.52 14.80 -19.93
CA ARG A 755 1.66 15.72 -20.03
C ARG A 755 1.63 16.74 -18.90
N ALA A 756 2.81 17.17 -18.46
CA ALA A 756 2.94 18.20 -17.45
C ALA A 756 3.16 19.57 -18.11
N THR A 757 2.43 20.59 -17.66
CA THR A 757 2.52 21.93 -18.26
C THR A 757 3.44 22.83 -17.45
N ARG A 758 4.47 23.37 -18.10
CA ARG A 758 5.38 24.36 -17.54
C ARG A 758 4.67 25.71 -17.37
N ARG A 759 4.78 26.35 -16.21
CA ARG A 759 4.15 27.65 -15.91
C ARG A 759 5.04 28.52 -15.04
N ILE A 760 5.03 29.83 -15.31
CA ILE A 760 5.69 30.83 -14.45
C ILE A 760 5.07 30.82 -13.05
N ALA A 761 3.74 30.63 -12.93
CA ALA A 761 3.07 30.53 -11.63
C ALA A 761 3.65 29.41 -10.73
N ALA A 762 4.01 28.26 -11.31
CA ALA A 762 4.63 27.17 -10.58
C ALA A 762 6.07 27.50 -10.14
N LEU A 763 6.85 28.15 -11.02
CA LEU A 763 8.19 28.65 -10.70
C LEU A 763 8.14 29.67 -9.56
N THR A 764 7.29 30.70 -9.67
CA THR A 764 7.11 31.73 -8.64
C THR A 764 6.71 31.12 -7.30
N LYS A 765 5.76 30.18 -7.30
CA LYS A 765 5.30 29.50 -6.09
C LYS A 765 6.41 28.68 -5.43
N THR A 766 7.17 27.91 -6.21
CA THR A 766 8.23 27.05 -5.68
C THR A 766 9.45 27.83 -5.21
N LEU A 767 9.74 28.97 -5.85
CA LEU A 767 10.75 29.94 -5.41
C LEU A 767 10.36 30.58 -4.08
N ALA A 768 9.15 31.12 -3.96
CA ALA A 768 8.68 31.79 -2.75
C ALA A 768 8.66 30.86 -1.53
N GLU A 769 8.43 29.56 -1.74
CA GLU A 769 8.39 28.58 -0.66
C GLU A 769 9.77 28.19 -0.13
N ARG A 770 10.80 28.14 -0.98
CA ARG A 770 12.08 27.49 -0.64
C ARG A 770 13.31 28.38 -0.76
N GLY A 771 13.29 29.37 -1.65
CA GLY A 771 14.40 30.31 -1.84
C GLY A 771 15.65 29.68 -2.46
N ASP A 772 15.50 28.61 -3.23
CA ASP A 772 16.61 27.82 -3.74
C ASP A 772 16.60 27.83 -5.28
N PRO A 773 17.66 28.34 -5.96
CA PRO A 773 17.73 28.41 -7.42
C PRO A 773 17.76 27.03 -8.09
N ARG A 774 18.23 26.00 -7.37
CA ARG A 774 18.19 24.60 -7.83
C ARG A 774 16.88 23.91 -7.47
N GLY A 775 15.97 24.57 -6.75
CA GLY A 775 14.74 23.99 -6.20
C GLY A 775 13.44 24.50 -6.84
N LEU A 776 13.51 25.14 -8.02
CA LEU A 776 12.36 25.61 -8.78
C LEU A 776 11.79 24.49 -9.66
N PHE A 777 10.47 24.35 -9.64
CA PHE A 777 9.74 23.38 -10.46
C PHE A 777 8.73 24.09 -11.35
N ALA A 778 8.83 23.83 -12.66
CA ALA A 778 7.98 24.48 -13.65
C ALA A 778 6.58 23.85 -13.73
N ALA A 779 6.38 22.63 -13.20
CA ALA A 779 5.09 21.95 -13.22
C ALA A 779 4.76 21.31 -11.86
N GLU A 780 3.48 21.30 -11.52
CA GLU A 780 2.91 20.59 -10.37
C GLU A 780 1.82 19.63 -10.86
N LEU A 781 1.94 18.35 -10.52
CA LEU A 781 0.93 17.31 -10.77
C LEU A 781 0.26 16.95 -9.44
N LYS A 782 -1.03 17.23 -9.32
CA LYS A 782 -1.81 16.90 -8.12
C LYS A 782 -2.45 15.53 -8.31
N VAL A 783 -2.11 14.59 -7.44
CA VAL A 783 -2.74 13.28 -7.38
C VAL A 783 -3.68 13.22 -6.19
N LYS A 784 -4.97 13.03 -6.47
CA LYS A 784 -5.95 12.63 -5.46
C LYS A 784 -5.83 11.12 -5.29
N LEU A 785 -5.67 10.71 -4.05
CA LEU A 785 -5.42 9.33 -3.69
C LEU A 785 -6.71 8.88 -3.04
N ILE A 786 -7.52 8.12 -3.79
CA ILE A 786 -8.83 7.66 -3.34
C ILE A 786 -8.59 6.87 -2.05
N GLN A 787 -9.12 7.38 -0.93
CA GLN A 787 -9.12 6.63 0.32
C GLN A 787 -9.88 5.33 0.05
N ALA A 788 -9.28 4.21 0.47
CA ALA A 788 -10.07 3.01 0.70
C ALA A 788 -10.96 3.33 1.92
N ASP A 789 -12.11 3.95 1.64
CA ASP A 789 -13.20 4.10 2.60
C ASP A 789 -13.92 2.75 2.78
#